data_AF-A0A4Q3U852-F1
#
_entry.id   AF-A0A4Q3U852-F1
#
_cell.length_a   1.000
_cell.length_b   1.000
_cell.length_c   1.000
_cell.angle_alpha   90.00
_cell.angle_beta   90.00
_cell.angle_gamma   90.00
#
_symmetry.space_group_name_H-M   'P 1'
#
loop_
_entity.id
_entity.type
_entity.pdbx_description
1 polymer ?
#
loop_
_entity_poly.entity_id
_entity_poly.type
_entity_poly.pdbx_seq_one_letter_code
_entity_poly.pdbx_strand_id
1 'polypeptide(L)'
;MVLAWPRTMSSDFLASQSAPGSSSHDPHADLAGALDQGYCVAEVLLDGEGKPLDYRFVYVNHLFEAFTGIPPRDALSDKTARELVPGLEDIWVERYGRVALTGEAERFEAGSERMGRWFEVRAFRFGGDESRRIGILFAEVTEKRKARLALIQSEARYRALATASSDVAYGMSPDWSVMLPLDGRGLVASNAEPIRDWLGKNIPPSEHARIREGIAKAIETKSLFEIEHRVTRPDGSLGWTRSRAVPILNDGGEILEWFGAASDITDRKRAEAAVRASEKRYRDLFESMDEGYCIIEVLFAPSDPSRAIDYRFLEINPAFEAQSGMRDVIGRRMLEFVPSIEPHWLGNYGRVALTGEPIRFIGEYTGLNRWFEVYAFRVGEASAHHVAVLFTDITSRKQAEASLRESEARFRAMADHAPMMVWVTEADGSCTYLSQSWYEFTGQTPETGLGYGWVQAVHPDDMERAEREFVQADRERRTFQVEYRLRRVDGQYRWAIDSARPRFGPTGEYLGYVGSVIDITERKESEEVLRQSEERFRIMTDAVPQIVWIVGADGRAEYFNRQWYEYTGTSSAPSTSRGVAEVYVHPDDVEATMDRFEESARAGTGFLVEHRILSAAGEYHWFLVRAEPYRDPETGAIVRWYGSSTDIHDSKLKDEALRQANESLEARVE
;
A
#
# COMPACT_ATOMS: atom_id res chain seq x y z
N MET A 1 32.11 26.77 81.22
CA MET A 1 32.90 26.95 82.46
C MET A 1 31.92 27.02 83.62
N VAL A 2 31.91 25.97 84.44
CA VAL A 2 30.96 25.75 85.54
C VAL A 2 31.51 26.45 86.78
N LEU A 3 30.89 27.55 87.20
CA LEU A 3 31.16 28.14 88.51
C LEU A 3 30.14 27.58 89.51
N ALA A 4 30.59 26.59 90.28
CA ALA A 4 29.89 26.06 91.43
C ALA A 4 29.76 27.13 92.52
N TRP A 5 28.56 27.33 93.06
CA TRP A 5 28.33 28.12 94.27
C TRP A 5 28.27 27.19 95.50
N PRO A 6 28.76 27.62 96.69
CA PRO A 6 29.00 26.72 97.81
C PRO A 6 27.70 26.28 98.50
N ARG A 7 27.56 24.98 98.70
CA ARG A 7 26.60 24.37 99.63
C ARG A 7 27.10 24.58 101.06
N THR A 8 26.74 25.69 101.69
CA THR A 8 26.57 25.88 103.16
C THR A 8 26.54 27.38 103.50
N MET A 9 25.35 27.95 103.70
CA MET A 9 25.20 29.05 104.66
C MET A 9 24.55 28.44 105.90
N SER A 10 25.37 28.27 106.93
CA SER A 10 25.03 27.62 108.19
C SER A 10 24.21 28.55 109.09
N SER A 11 23.47 27.94 110.00
CA SER A 11 22.46 28.46 110.93
C SER A 11 22.93 29.48 111.99
N ASP A 12 24.10 30.10 111.83
CA ASP A 12 24.77 30.86 112.91
C ASP A 12 24.61 32.39 112.84
N PHE A 13 23.73 32.92 111.97
CA PHE A 13 23.54 34.38 111.86
C PHE A 13 22.35 34.94 112.67
N LEU A 14 21.64 34.10 113.44
CA LEU A 14 20.40 34.47 114.17
C LEU A 14 20.55 34.66 115.69
N ALA A 15 21.74 35.01 116.21
CA ALA A 15 21.94 35.16 117.67
C ALA A 15 22.76 36.40 118.08
N SER A 16 22.23 37.61 117.90
CA SER A 16 22.51 38.84 118.68
C SER A 16 21.62 39.98 118.14
N GLN A 17 20.94 40.88 118.84
CA GLN A 17 20.81 41.22 120.26
C GLN A 17 19.39 41.74 120.54
N SER A 18 18.94 41.48 121.76
CA SER A 18 17.85 42.15 122.45
C SER A 18 18.28 43.50 123.02
N ALA A 19 17.73 44.62 122.52
CA ALA A 19 17.34 45.85 123.26
C ALA A 19 16.91 46.98 122.29
N PRO A 20 15.94 47.84 122.64
CA PRO A 20 15.21 48.67 121.68
C PRO A 20 15.80 50.09 121.50
N GLY A 21 15.91 50.55 120.26
CA GLY A 21 16.24 51.96 119.95
C GLY A 21 16.58 52.24 118.48
N SER A 22 15.56 52.61 117.69
CA SER A 22 15.58 53.42 116.45
C SER A 22 16.70 53.22 115.41
N SER A 23 16.43 52.42 114.37
CA SER A 23 16.45 52.80 112.93
C SER A 23 16.34 51.53 112.07
N SER A 24 15.40 51.50 111.12
CA SER A 24 15.16 50.36 110.25
C SER A 24 16.21 50.29 109.13
N HIS A 25 17.15 49.33 109.22
CA HIS A 25 18.05 48.98 108.14
C HIS A 25 17.92 47.48 107.87
N ASP A 26 17.40 47.12 106.69
CA ASP A 26 17.18 45.74 106.27
C ASP A 26 18.41 45.24 105.47
N PRO A 27 19.26 44.36 106.02
CA PRO A 27 20.49 43.88 105.38
C PRO A 27 20.25 43.06 104.10
N HIS A 28 19.00 42.71 103.77
CA HIS A 28 18.66 41.99 102.55
C HIS A 28 18.63 42.87 101.28
N ALA A 29 18.54 44.20 101.43
CA ALA A 29 18.51 45.12 100.29
C ALA A 29 19.86 45.21 99.54
N ASP A 30 20.98 45.07 100.25
CA ASP A 30 22.33 45.25 99.68
C ASP A 30 22.78 44.07 98.79
N LEU A 31 22.37 42.83 99.09
CA LEU A 31 22.76 41.65 98.32
C LEU A 31 21.95 41.51 97.00
N ALA A 32 20.70 41.98 97.01
CA ALA A 32 19.79 41.90 95.87
C ALA A 32 20.04 42.99 94.79
N GLY A 33 20.73 44.08 95.15
CA GLY A 33 21.09 45.15 94.24
C GLY A 33 22.19 44.82 93.22
N ALA A 34 22.96 43.74 93.44
CA ALA A 34 24.14 43.36 92.64
C ALA A 34 23.89 42.25 91.58
N LEU A 35 22.64 41.82 91.39
CA LEU A 35 22.28 40.75 90.45
C LEU A 35 21.88 41.29 89.07
N ASP A 36 22.45 40.72 87.99
CA ASP A 36 22.06 40.98 86.60
C ASP A 36 20.75 40.26 86.18
N GLN A 37 19.94 39.86 87.16
CA GLN A 37 18.68 39.12 86.97
C GLN A 37 17.56 39.79 87.80
N GLY A 38 16.32 39.62 87.34
CA GLY A 38 15.17 39.99 88.13
C GLY A 38 15.16 39.16 89.40
N TYR A 39 15.02 39.81 90.55
CA TYR A 39 14.93 39.13 91.84
C TYR A 39 13.77 39.69 92.63
N CYS A 40 12.90 38.81 93.11
CA CYS A 40 11.85 39.19 94.04
C CYS A 40 11.68 38.14 95.15
N VAL A 41 11.11 38.57 96.27
CA VAL A 41 10.64 37.70 97.33
C VAL A 41 9.13 37.78 97.34
N ALA A 42 8.47 36.63 97.25
CA ALA A 42 7.02 36.52 97.29
C ALA A 42 6.57 35.67 98.48
N GLU A 43 5.46 36.06 99.10
CA GLU A 43 4.76 35.27 100.10
C GLU A 43 3.61 34.52 99.44
N VAL A 44 3.64 33.19 99.51
CA VAL A 44 2.59 32.35 98.93
C VAL A 44 1.39 32.30 99.87
N LEU A 45 0.22 32.59 99.30
CA LEU A 45 -1.09 32.49 99.95
C LEU A 45 -1.69 31.11 99.68
N LEU A 46 -2.23 30.49 100.72
CA LEU A 46 -2.89 29.18 100.63
C LEU A 46 -4.39 29.34 100.84
N ASP A 47 -5.18 28.47 100.22
CA ASP A 47 -6.61 28.35 100.49
C ASP A 47 -6.90 27.59 101.80
N GLY A 48 -8.19 27.44 102.14
CA GLY A 48 -8.62 26.72 103.35
C GLY A 48 -8.30 25.22 103.37
N GLU A 49 -7.88 24.64 102.25
CA GLU A 49 -7.43 23.24 102.12
C GLU A 49 -5.90 23.12 102.14
N GLY A 50 -5.17 24.24 102.24
CA GLY A 50 -3.71 24.28 102.24
C GLY A 50 -3.08 24.24 100.84
N LYS A 51 -3.85 24.46 99.76
CA LYS A 51 -3.32 24.55 98.40
C LYS A 51 -2.91 25.98 98.05
N PRO A 52 -1.90 26.17 97.19
CA PRO A 52 -1.51 27.50 96.71
C PRO A 52 -2.65 28.19 95.97
N LEU A 53 -3.11 29.31 96.51
CA LEU A 53 -4.17 30.14 95.95
C LEU A 53 -3.59 31.26 95.07
N ASP A 54 -2.60 31.98 95.59
CA ASP A 54 -1.91 33.08 94.91
C ASP A 54 -0.62 33.43 95.67
N TYR A 55 0.05 34.53 95.32
CA TYR A 55 1.20 35.05 96.08
C TYR A 55 1.25 36.58 96.04
N ARG A 56 1.96 37.19 97.00
CA ARG A 56 2.18 38.64 97.08
C ARG A 56 3.66 38.95 97.11
N PHE A 57 4.09 39.98 96.40
CA PHE A 57 5.49 40.38 96.44
C PHE A 57 5.76 41.16 97.72
N VAL A 58 6.77 40.72 98.47
CA VAL A 58 7.24 41.35 99.70
C VAL A 58 8.51 42.16 99.44
N TYR A 59 9.25 41.78 98.39
CA TYR A 59 10.42 42.50 97.91
C TYR A 59 10.56 42.34 96.41
N VAL A 60 11.00 43.39 95.72
CA VAL A 60 11.38 43.34 94.30
C VAL A 60 12.64 44.18 94.10
N ASN A 61 13.55 43.72 93.24
CA ASN A 61 14.75 44.48 92.90
C ASN A 61 14.51 45.47 91.75
N HIS A 62 15.53 46.28 91.44
CA HIS A 62 15.45 47.33 90.43
C HIS A 62 15.19 46.82 89.00
N LEU A 63 15.49 45.54 88.70
CA LEU A 63 15.23 44.92 87.39
C LEU A 63 13.82 44.35 87.25
N PHE A 64 13.07 44.27 88.36
CA PHE A 64 11.74 43.67 88.35
C PHE A 64 10.78 44.39 87.42
N GLU A 65 10.71 45.72 87.48
CA GLU A 65 9.85 46.52 86.60
C GLU A 65 10.28 46.41 85.13
N ALA A 66 11.60 46.43 84.87
CA ALA A 66 12.12 46.33 83.50
C ALA A 66 11.74 45.02 82.81
N PHE A 67 11.65 43.92 83.57
CA PHE A 67 11.33 42.59 83.07
C PHE A 67 9.84 42.26 83.12
N THR A 68 9.11 42.68 84.15
CA THR A 68 7.69 42.34 84.34
C THR A 68 6.73 43.43 83.87
N GLY A 69 7.20 44.67 83.75
CA GLY A 69 6.37 45.86 83.49
C GLY A 69 5.52 46.31 84.70
N ILE A 70 5.68 45.68 85.86
CA ILE A 70 4.93 46.01 87.08
C ILE A 70 5.75 47.00 87.91
N PRO A 71 5.23 48.21 88.20
CA PRO A 71 5.92 49.18 89.04
C PRO A 71 6.16 48.61 90.45
N PRO A 72 7.33 48.80 91.07
CA PRO A 72 7.62 48.28 92.40
C PRO A 72 6.61 48.74 93.46
N ARG A 73 6.09 49.97 93.30
CA ARG A 73 5.03 50.52 94.17
C ARG A 73 3.75 49.68 94.12
N ASP A 74 3.38 49.18 92.96
CA ASP A 74 2.19 48.34 92.80
C ASP A 74 2.49 46.90 93.23
N ALA A 75 3.67 46.37 92.88
CA ALA A 75 4.10 45.03 93.28
C ALA A 75 4.13 44.84 94.80
N LEU A 76 4.58 45.87 95.54
CA LEU A 76 4.68 45.87 97.01
C LEU A 76 3.41 46.40 97.70
N SER A 77 2.29 46.49 96.98
CA SER A 77 0.98 46.78 97.57
C SER A 77 0.35 45.50 98.15
N ASP A 78 -0.80 45.61 98.81
CA ASP A 78 -1.51 44.44 99.35
C ASP A 78 -2.13 43.52 98.28
N LYS A 79 -1.96 43.85 97.00
CA LYS A 79 -2.50 43.10 95.86
C LYS A 79 -1.80 41.76 95.64
N THR A 80 -2.56 40.76 95.24
CA THR A 80 -2.02 39.46 94.82
C THR A 80 -1.44 39.49 93.41
N ALA A 81 -0.64 38.48 93.06
CA ALA A 81 -0.03 38.41 91.74
C ALA A 81 -1.08 38.32 90.62
N ARG A 82 -2.23 37.65 90.84
CA ARG A 82 -3.35 37.66 89.88
C ARG A 82 -4.08 39.00 89.82
N GLU A 83 -4.10 39.79 90.89
CA GLU A 83 -4.65 41.15 90.87
C GLU A 83 -3.71 42.13 90.16
N LEU A 84 -2.40 41.94 90.29
CA LEU A 84 -1.37 42.71 89.58
C LEU A 84 -1.30 42.34 88.10
N VAL A 85 -1.48 41.06 87.79
CA VAL A 85 -1.49 40.50 86.44
C VAL A 85 -2.79 39.73 86.23
N PRO A 86 -3.90 40.41 85.90
CA PRO A 86 -5.16 39.74 85.60
C PRO A 86 -4.98 38.70 84.50
N GLY A 87 -5.37 37.45 84.79
CA GLY A 87 -5.17 36.31 83.88
C GLY A 87 -3.79 35.65 83.97
N LEU A 88 -3.03 35.91 85.03
CA LEU A 88 -1.76 35.22 85.31
C LEU A 88 -1.93 33.70 85.19
N GLU A 89 -1.02 33.07 84.45
CA GLU A 89 -1.06 31.64 84.18
C GLU A 89 -0.87 30.82 85.46
N ASP A 90 -1.69 29.79 85.64
CA ASP A 90 -1.71 28.97 86.86
C ASP A 90 -0.35 28.35 87.18
N ILE A 91 0.48 28.10 86.16
CA ILE A 91 1.84 27.57 86.30
C ILE A 91 2.69 28.38 87.27
N TRP A 92 2.52 29.70 87.34
CA TRP A 92 3.29 30.54 88.24
C TRP A 92 2.92 30.27 89.70
N VAL A 93 1.62 30.25 90.00
CA VAL A 93 1.09 30.01 91.34
C VAL A 93 1.37 28.57 91.78
N GLU A 94 1.18 27.60 90.90
CA GLU A 94 1.40 26.18 91.19
C GLU A 94 2.87 25.87 91.50
N ARG A 95 3.80 26.36 90.67
CA ARG A 95 5.25 26.11 90.84
C ARG A 95 5.77 26.82 92.08
N TYR A 96 5.44 28.10 92.25
CA TYR A 96 5.84 28.87 93.44
C TYR A 96 5.25 28.31 94.71
N GLY A 97 3.99 27.89 94.67
CA GLY A 97 3.34 27.23 95.79
C GLY A 97 3.95 25.88 96.14
N ARG A 98 4.33 25.08 95.14
CA ARG A 98 5.08 23.84 95.36
C ARG A 98 6.39 24.12 96.08
N VAL A 99 7.18 25.08 95.60
CA VAL A 99 8.44 25.48 96.24
C VAL A 99 8.21 25.95 97.68
N ALA A 100 7.15 26.72 97.92
CA ALA A 100 6.80 27.17 99.27
C ALA A 100 6.40 26.01 100.19
N LEU A 101 5.64 25.02 99.72
CA LEU A 101 5.15 23.89 100.51
C LEU A 101 6.20 22.80 100.73
N THR A 102 6.97 22.43 99.71
CA THR A 102 7.96 21.33 99.78
C THR A 102 9.33 21.81 100.22
N GLY A 103 9.68 23.06 99.95
CA GLY A 103 11.01 23.61 100.19
C GLY A 103 12.04 23.26 99.11
N GLU A 104 11.68 22.43 98.13
CA GLU A 104 12.55 22.09 97.02
C GLU A 104 12.63 23.24 96.01
N ALA A 105 13.85 23.65 95.65
CA ALA A 105 14.06 24.69 94.65
C ALA A 105 13.73 24.17 93.23
N GLU A 106 13.08 25.00 92.42
CA GLU A 106 12.62 24.64 91.07
C GLU A 106 13.18 25.60 90.02
N ARG A 107 13.56 25.06 88.84
CA ARG A 107 13.93 25.84 87.66
C ARG A 107 13.02 25.48 86.50
N PHE A 108 12.43 26.48 85.86
CA PHE A 108 11.53 26.29 84.72
C PHE A 108 11.54 27.49 83.78
N GLU A 109 11.13 27.26 82.54
CA GLU A 109 10.85 28.33 81.59
C GLU A 109 9.35 28.43 81.38
N ALA A 110 8.79 29.63 81.53
CA ALA A 110 7.38 29.88 81.29
C ALA A 110 7.17 31.26 80.65
N GLY A 111 6.18 31.32 79.76
CA GLY A 111 5.74 32.55 79.12
C GLY A 111 4.63 33.18 79.95
N SER A 112 4.61 34.51 79.98
CA SER A 112 3.40 35.24 80.37
C SER A 112 2.83 35.90 79.12
N GLU A 113 1.64 35.49 78.72
CA GLU A 113 0.89 36.09 77.61
C GLU A 113 0.62 37.56 77.89
N ARG A 114 0.28 37.89 79.15
CA ARG A 114 0.00 39.27 79.55
C ARG A 114 1.22 40.17 79.47
N MET A 115 2.40 39.66 79.84
CA MET A 115 3.65 40.42 79.74
C MET A 115 4.26 40.37 78.34
N GLY A 116 3.77 39.49 77.45
CA GLY A 116 4.31 39.27 76.10
C GLY A 116 5.76 38.75 76.09
N ARG A 117 6.19 38.12 77.19
CA ARG A 117 7.59 37.77 77.45
C ARG A 117 7.72 36.33 77.93
N TRP A 118 8.88 35.73 77.66
CA TRP A 118 9.26 34.43 78.22
C TRP A 118 10.34 34.62 79.26
N PHE A 119 10.18 33.93 80.39
CA PHE A 119 11.13 33.99 81.48
C PHE A 119 11.73 32.62 81.74
N GLU A 120 13.04 32.59 81.95
CA GLU A 120 13.71 31.52 82.65
C GLU A 120 13.71 31.87 84.13
N VAL A 121 13.12 30.99 84.95
CA VAL A 121 12.85 31.25 86.36
C VAL A 121 13.47 30.18 87.24
N ARG A 122 14.01 30.62 88.38
CA ARG A 122 14.49 29.77 89.47
C ARG A 122 13.90 30.25 90.78
N ALA A 123 13.06 29.43 91.39
CA ALA A 123 12.40 29.72 92.67
C ALA A 123 12.96 28.82 93.79
N PHE A 124 13.09 29.37 95.00
CA PHE A 124 13.60 28.65 96.18
C PHE A 124 12.95 29.20 97.46
N ARG A 125 12.86 28.39 98.53
CA ARG A 125 12.29 28.83 99.82
C ARG A 125 13.16 29.91 100.46
N PHE A 126 12.53 30.91 101.07
CA PHE A 126 13.17 32.06 101.71
C PHE A 126 12.64 32.25 103.14
N GLY A 127 13.52 32.23 104.14
CA GLY A 127 13.17 32.22 105.57
C GLY A 127 13.27 30.83 106.21
N GLY A 128 12.84 30.71 107.48
CA GLY A 128 12.90 29.44 108.24
C GLY A 128 11.91 28.36 107.74
N ASP A 129 11.94 27.16 108.33
CA ASP A 129 11.18 26.00 107.84
C ASP A 129 9.65 26.17 107.81
N GLU A 130 9.11 27.08 108.63
CA GLU A 130 7.68 27.44 108.64
C GLU A 130 7.35 28.66 107.75
N SER A 131 8.34 29.26 107.08
CA SER A 131 8.16 30.41 106.20
C SER A 131 7.47 30.02 104.89
N ARG A 132 6.45 30.79 104.52
CA ARG A 132 5.75 30.70 103.22
C ARG A 132 6.33 31.62 102.16
N ARG A 133 7.49 32.22 102.44
CA ARG A 133 8.17 33.12 101.51
C ARG A 133 9.10 32.34 100.59
N ILE A 134 9.19 32.78 99.34
CA ILE A 134 10.08 32.24 98.31
C ILE A 134 10.88 33.37 97.68
N GLY A 135 12.14 33.09 97.35
CA GLY A 135 12.96 33.93 96.49
C GLY A 135 12.82 33.45 95.05
N ILE A 136 12.66 34.38 94.11
CA ILE A 136 12.48 34.11 92.69
C ILE A 136 13.54 34.88 91.93
N LEU A 137 14.38 34.16 91.20
CA LEU A 137 15.31 34.72 90.20
C LEU A 137 14.72 34.49 88.82
N PHE A 138 14.72 35.51 87.97
CA PHE A 138 14.17 35.39 86.62
C PHE A 138 14.94 36.24 85.60
N ALA A 139 15.03 35.71 84.38
CA ALA A 139 15.65 36.38 83.23
C ALA A 139 14.75 36.27 82.00
N GLU A 140 14.63 37.34 81.21
CA GLU A 140 13.87 37.33 79.97
C GLU A 140 14.62 36.60 78.85
N VAL A 141 13.95 35.66 78.18
CA VAL A 141 14.50 34.80 77.10
C VAL A 141 13.70 34.86 75.78
N THR A 142 12.88 35.90 75.60
CA THR A 142 11.92 36.04 74.49
C THR A 142 12.55 35.94 73.09
N GLU A 143 13.58 36.74 72.78
CA GLU A 143 14.19 36.78 71.44
C GLU A 143 14.94 35.49 71.08
N LYS A 144 15.68 34.92 72.05
CA LYS A 144 16.36 33.62 71.88
C LYS A 144 15.36 32.50 71.56
N ARG A 145 14.17 32.53 72.17
CA ARG A 145 13.13 31.53 71.94
C ARG A 145 12.42 31.71 70.60
N LYS A 146 12.14 32.95 70.18
CA LYS A 146 11.60 33.24 68.83
C LYS A 146 12.53 32.74 67.73
N ALA A 147 13.84 33.00 67.83
CA ALA A 147 14.83 32.54 66.85
C ALA A 147 14.88 30.99 66.77
N ARG A 148 14.87 30.31 67.93
CA ARG A 148 14.86 28.85 67.99
C ARG A 148 13.60 28.24 67.38
N LEU A 149 12.42 28.81 67.67
CA LEU A 149 11.14 28.35 67.12
C LEU A 149 11.03 28.62 65.62
N ALA A 150 11.53 29.76 65.14
CA ALA A 150 11.57 30.07 63.71
C ALA A 150 12.44 29.08 62.93
N LEU A 151 13.60 28.69 63.49
CA LEU A 151 14.46 27.67 62.90
C LEU A 151 13.75 26.31 62.81
N ILE A 152 13.11 25.87 63.90
CA ILE A 152 12.34 24.61 63.94
C ILE A 152 11.18 24.64 62.92
N GLN A 153 10.45 25.76 62.82
CA GLN A 153 9.36 25.91 61.86
C GLN A 153 9.87 25.93 60.41
N SER A 154 10.98 26.61 60.13
CA SER A 154 11.60 26.62 58.80
C SER A 154 12.03 25.21 58.39
N GLU A 155 12.67 24.47 59.29
CA GLU A 155 13.08 23.08 59.06
C GLU A 155 11.87 22.15 58.85
N ALA A 156 10.81 22.31 59.64
CA ALA A 156 9.58 21.53 59.49
C ALA A 156 8.85 21.81 58.16
N ARG A 157 8.74 23.08 57.75
CA ARG A 157 8.16 23.46 56.45
C ARG A 157 8.95 22.89 55.28
N TYR A 158 10.28 22.94 55.36
CA TYR A 158 11.14 22.35 54.35
C TYR A 158 10.97 20.83 54.25
N ARG A 159 10.92 20.11 55.39
CA ARG A 159 10.67 18.65 55.38
C ARG A 159 9.32 18.30 54.73
N ALA A 160 8.29 19.09 55.01
CA ALA A 160 6.98 18.90 54.39
C ALA A 160 7.03 19.10 52.86
N LEU A 161 7.74 20.12 52.38
CA LEU A 161 7.96 20.35 50.94
C LEU A 161 8.74 19.22 50.26
N ALA A 162 9.83 18.77 50.87
CA ALA A 162 10.65 17.68 50.33
C ALA A 162 9.90 16.34 50.31
N THR A 163 9.06 16.07 51.33
CA THR A 163 8.30 14.82 51.42
C THR A 163 7.05 14.83 50.52
N ALA A 164 6.42 15.99 50.32
CA ALA A 164 5.26 16.12 49.45
C ALA A 164 5.63 16.15 47.96
N SER A 165 6.89 16.47 47.63
CA SER A 165 7.39 16.36 46.26
C SER A 165 7.63 14.90 45.88
N SER A 166 7.26 14.54 44.66
CA SER A 166 7.63 13.24 44.06
C SER A 166 9.10 13.19 43.62
N ASP A 167 9.83 14.29 43.76
CA ASP A 167 11.21 14.43 43.31
C ASP A 167 12.21 13.92 44.36
N VAL A 168 13.31 13.33 43.88
CA VAL A 168 14.45 12.97 44.73
C VAL A 168 15.29 14.23 44.96
N ALA A 169 15.38 14.69 46.20
CA ALA A 169 16.25 15.79 46.58
C ALA A 169 17.70 15.33 46.80
N TYR A 170 18.67 16.15 46.42
CA TYR A 170 20.10 15.89 46.60
C TYR A 170 20.88 17.18 46.79
N GLY A 171 21.99 17.11 47.53
CA GLY A 171 22.99 18.17 47.63
C GLY A 171 24.19 17.87 46.74
N MET A 172 24.88 18.90 46.24
CA MET A 172 26.20 18.75 45.61
C MET A 172 27.23 19.68 46.24
N SER A 173 28.49 19.24 46.27
CA SER A 173 29.62 20.12 46.56
C SER A 173 29.72 21.26 45.53
N PRO A 174 30.37 22.40 45.86
CA PRO A 174 30.50 23.55 44.96
C PRO A 174 31.01 23.20 43.55
N ASP A 175 31.93 22.25 43.46
CA ASP A 175 32.57 21.76 42.24
C ASP A 175 31.88 20.55 41.60
N TRP A 176 30.73 20.13 42.12
CA TRP A 176 29.98 18.93 41.70
C TRP A 176 30.75 17.61 41.81
N SER A 177 31.86 17.56 42.56
CA SER A 177 32.65 16.34 42.76
C SER A 177 32.03 15.34 43.74
N VAL A 178 31.08 15.79 44.58
CA VAL A 178 30.43 14.95 45.58
C VAL A 178 28.92 15.18 45.57
N MET A 179 28.15 14.10 45.46
CA MET A 179 26.70 14.12 45.65
C MET A 179 26.36 13.63 47.06
N LEU A 180 25.51 14.40 47.74
CA LEU A 180 24.97 14.10 49.06
C LEU A 180 23.49 13.70 48.90
N PRO A 181 23.14 12.43 49.07
CA PRO A 181 21.73 12.03 49.06
C PRO A 181 21.00 12.67 50.25
N LEU A 182 19.91 13.37 49.96
CA LEU A 182 19.07 14.00 50.97
C LEU A 182 17.80 13.15 51.15
N ASP A 183 17.74 12.38 52.22
CA ASP A 183 16.46 11.83 52.67
C ASP A 183 15.61 12.99 53.20
N GLY A 184 14.29 12.99 52.96
CA GLY A 184 13.34 14.02 53.38
C GLY A 184 13.21 14.26 54.91
N ARG A 185 14.22 13.90 55.71
CA ARG A 185 14.28 13.99 57.17
C ARG A 185 15.42 14.85 57.75
N GLY A 186 16.12 15.68 56.98
CA GLY A 186 16.97 16.72 57.58
C GLY A 186 17.98 17.40 56.65
N LEU A 187 18.53 18.52 57.13
CA LEU A 187 19.67 19.26 56.58
C LEU A 187 21.03 18.69 57.06
N VAL A 188 20.98 17.58 57.79
CA VAL A 188 22.13 16.75 58.16
C VAL A 188 22.09 15.56 57.22
N ALA A 189 23.23 15.25 56.59
CA ALA A 189 23.40 14.08 55.74
C ALA A 189 22.60 12.90 56.31
N SER A 190 21.78 12.27 55.46
CA SER A 190 21.42 10.88 55.67
C SER A 190 22.72 10.14 56.03
N ASN A 191 22.68 9.15 56.92
CA ASN A 191 23.84 8.28 57.16
C ASN A 191 24.30 7.53 55.87
N ALA A 192 23.69 7.81 54.72
CA ALA A 192 24.17 7.48 53.39
C ALA A 192 25.50 8.17 53.06
N GLU A 193 26.47 7.38 52.62
CA GLU A 193 27.80 7.84 52.29
C GLU A 193 27.80 8.83 51.10
N PRO A 194 28.65 9.88 51.11
CA PRO A 194 28.81 10.79 49.98
C PRO A 194 29.24 10.05 48.71
N ILE A 195 28.58 10.32 47.59
CA ILE A 195 28.83 9.63 46.32
C ILE A 195 29.75 10.50 45.46
N ARG A 196 31.03 10.11 45.36
CA ARG A 196 32.05 10.83 44.56
C ARG A 196 31.99 10.53 43.06
N ASP A 197 31.72 9.29 42.68
CA ASP A 197 31.52 8.89 41.27
C ASP A 197 30.03 8.77 40.92
N TRP A 198 29.24 9.78 41.29
CA TRP A 198 27.80 9.76 41.04
C TRP A 198 27.48 9.79 39.53
N LEU A 199 28.34 10.43 38.73
CA LEU A 199 28.20 10.49 37.27
C LEU A 199 28.47 9.11 36.64
N GLY A 200 29.54 8.41 37.03
CA GLY A 200 29.83 7.06 36.53
C GLY A 200 28.83 6.01 37.01
N LYS A 201 28.35 6.13 38.25
CA LYS A 201 27.44 5.16 38.87
C LYS A 201 26.01 5.23 38.36
N ASN A 202 25.48 6.44 38.15
CA ASN A 202 24.05 6.64 37.89
C ASN A 202 23.76 7.06 36.44
N ILE A 203 24.74 7.56 35.70
CA ILE A 203 24.53 8.15 34.38
C ILE A 203 25.23 7.32 33.29
N PRO A 204 24.58 6.99 32.18
CA PRO A 204 25.22 6.31 31.04
C PRO A 204 26.39 7.12 30.47
N PRO A 205 27.50 6.50 30.04
CA PRO A 205 28.67 7.20 29.50
C PRO A 205 28.37 8.16 28.35
N SER A 206 27.36 7.85 27.52
CA SER A 206 26.94 8.69 26.38
C SER A 206 26.42 10.08 26.81
N GLU A 207 25.96 10.22 28.05
CA GLU A 207 25.38 11.47 28.57
C GLU A 207 26.40 12.33 29.34
N HIS A 208 27.57 11.77 29.68
CA HIS A 208 28.56 12.40 30.57
C HIS A 208 29.03 13.75 30.04
N ALA A 209 29.37 13.84 28.76
CA ALA A 209 29.90 15.06 28.16
C ALA A 209 28.90 16.22 28.26
N ARG A 210 27.64 15.95 27.89
CA ARG A 210 26.55 16.93 27.90
C ARG A 210 26.23 17.42 29.31
N ILE A 211 26.22 16.52 30.29
CA ILE A 211 25.97 16.88 31.70
C ILE A 211 27.13 17.69 32.27
N ARG A 212 28.39 17.32 32.00
CA ARG A 212 29.57 18.08 32.44
C ARG A 212 29.57 19.50 31.88
N GLU A 213 29.21 19.66 30.60
CA GLU A 213 29.08 20.98 29.99
C GLU A 213 28.01 21.83 30.67
N GLY A 214 26.83 21.24 30.94
CA GLY A 214 25.76 21.92 31.67
C GLY A 214 26.17 22.34 33.09
N ILE A 215 26.90 21.48 33.80
CA ILE A 215 27.44 21.75 35.14
C ILE A 215 28.47 22.88 35.09
N ALA A 216 29.44 22.81 34.17
CA ALA A 216 30.48 23.83 34.04
C ALA A 216 29.87 25.21 33.77
N LYS A 217 28.87 25.28 32.89
CA LYS A 217 28.11 26.50 32.62
C LYS A 217 27.39 27.00 33.87
N ALA A 218 26.70 26.13 34.60
CA ALA A 218 25.98 26.51 35.81
C ALA A 218 26.92 27.05 36.91
N ILE A 219 28.10 26.44 37.08
CA ILE A 219 29.14 26.91 38.01
C ILE A 219 29.66 28.29 37.58
N GLU A 220 29.98 28.48 36.31
CA GLU A 220 30.47 29.75 35.77
C GLU A 220 29.47 30.88 35.95
N THR A 221 28.20 30.64 35.64
CA THR A 221 27.13 31.66 35.70
C THR A 221 26.47 31.77 37.08
N LYS A 222 26.77 30.87 38.02
CA LYS A 222 26.11 30.75 39.33
C LYS A 222 24.58 30.72 39.21
N SER A 223 24.07 30.04 38.18
CA SER A 223 22.64 29.97 37.87
C SER A 223 22.08 28.55 37.99
N LEU A 224 20.75 28.42 37.91
CA LEU A 224 20.06 27.13 37.88
C LEU A 224 20.68 26.19 36.84
N PHE A 225 21.09 25.01 37.30
CA PHE A 225 21.36 23.86 36.45
C PHE A 225 20.02 23.15 36.15
N GLU A 226 19.74 22.88 34.87
CA GLU A 226 18.54 22.16 34.48
C GLU A 226 18.77 21.34 33.20
N ILE A 227 18.51 20.03 33.27
CA ILE A 227 18.67 19.14 32.11
C ILE A 227 17.78 17.89 32.21
N GLU A 228 17.27 17.43 31.07
CA GLU A 228 16.62 16.13 30.92
C GLU A 228 17.62 15.11 30.35
N HIS A 229 17.91 14.05 31.09
CA HIS A 229 18.93 13.07 30.73
C HIS A 229 18.55 11.64 31.09
N ARG A 230 19.31 10.68 30.54
CA ARG A 230 19.16 9.27 30.90
C ARG A 230 19.81 8.98 32.25
N VAL A 231 19.19 8.09 33.00
CA VAL A 231 19.69 7.57 34.28
C VAL A 231 19.57 6.06 34.29
N THR A 232 20.56 5.38 34.87
CA THR A 232 20.53 3.94 35.10
C THR A 232 19.76 3.69 36.40
N ARG A 233 18.67 2.93 36.30
CA ARG A 233 17.84 2.55 37.45
C ARG A 233 18.50 1.39 38.23
N PRO A 234 18.11 1.15 39.49
CA PRO A 234 18.67 0.06 40.30
C PRO A 234 18.53 -1.34 39.68
N ASP A 235 17.53 -1.54 38.81
CA ASP A 235 17.28 -2.78 38.06
C ASP A 235 18.14 -2.91 36.79
N GLY A 236 19.04 -1.96 36.53
CA GLY A 236 19.87 -1.90 35.33
C GLY A 236 19.18 -1.35 34.09
N SER A 237 17.88 -1.02 34.15
CA SER A 237 17.15 -0.41 33.03
C SER A 237 17.45 1.09 32.90
N LEU A 238 17.25 1.64 31.70
CA LEU A 238 17.43 3.08 31.46
C LEU A 238 16.09 3.83 31.67
N GLY A 239 16.11 4.78 32.60
CA GLY A 239 15.05 5.77 32.80
C GLY A 239 15.40 7.14 32.21
N TRP A 240 14.41 8.02 32.14
CA TRP A 240 14.63 9.46 31.92
C TRP A 240 14.37 10.22 33.22
N THR A 241 15.24 11.16 33.54
CA THR A 241 15.05 12.07 34.65
C THR A 241 15.24 13.52 34.22
N ARG A 242 14.50 14.44 34.86
CA ARG A 242 14.72 15.87 34.79
C ARG A 242 15.42 16.30 36.07
N SER A 243 16.68 16.70 35.95
CA SER A 243 17.51 17.13 37.06
C SER A 243 17.60 18.65 37.09
N ARG A 244 17.34 19.25 38.25
CA ARG A 244 17.41 20.70 38.48
C ARG A 244 18.19 20.98 39.75
N ALA A 245 19.11 21.93 39.74
CA ALA A 245 19.86 22.31 40.94
C ALA A 245 20.16 23.81 41.01
N VAL A 246 19.94 24.41 42.18
CA VAL A 246 20.17 25.83 42.47
C VAL A 246 21.39 25.99 43.38
N PRO A 247 22.24 27.01 43.17
CA PRO A 247 23.37 27.27 44.05
C PRO A 247 22.94 28.01 45.31
N ILE A 248 23.46 27.58 46.46
CA ILE A 248 23.40 28.33 47.72
C ILE A 248 24.70 29.11 47.84
N LEU A 249 24.60 30.42 47.98
CA LEU A 249 25.76 31.33 47.99
C LEU A 249 26.08 31.79 49.42
N ASN A 250 27.36 32.05 49.69
CA ASN A 250 27.79 32.77 50.88
C ASN A 250 27.63 34.30 50.71
N ASP A 251 27.90 35.08 51.77
CA ASP A 251 27.82 36.55 51.74
C ASP A 251 28.77 37.21 50.73
N GLY A 252 29.85 36.51 50.33
CA GLY A 252 30.79 36.92 49.28
C GLY A 252 30.35 36.55 47.86
N GLY A 253 29.20 35.90 47.70
CA GLY A 253 28.65 35.45 46.41
C GLY A 253 29.32 34.20 45.84
N GLU A 254 30.13 33.47 46.61
CA GLU A 254 30.69 32.17 46.23
C GLU A 254 29.72 31.03 46.52
N ILE A 255 29.77 29.96 45.74
CA ILE A 255 28.88 28.81 45.92
C ILE A 255 29.34 28.01 47.14
N LEU A 256 28.48 27.90 48.15
CA LEU A 256 28.68 27.08 49.34
C LEU A 256 28.30 25.62 49.06
N GLU A 257 27.18 25.40 48.37
CA GLU A 257 26.69 24.09 47.95
C GLU A 257 25.64 24.24 46.86
N TRP A 258 25.29 23.15 46.20
CA TRP A 258 24.14 23.09 45.30
C TRP A 258 23.02 22.29 45.92
N PHE A 259 21.80 22.74 45.69
CA PHE A 259 20.60 22.06 46.12
C PHE A 259 19.76 21.65 44.92
N GLY A 260 19.55 20.34 44.73
CA GLY A 260 18.91 19.80 43.55
C GLY A 260 17.74 18.88 43.82
N ALA A 261 16.91 18.71 42.79
CA ALA A 261 15.78 17.80 42.72
C ALA A 261 15.80 17.07 41.37
N ALA A 262 15.45 15.78 41.38
CA ALA A 262 15.34 14.94 40.20
C ALA A 262 13.95 14.31 40.11
N SER A 263 13.23 14.58 39.01
CA SER A 263 11.92 13.99 38.70
C SER A 263 12.07 12.83 37.72
N ASP A 264 11.35 11.72 37.90
CA ASP A 264 11.23 10.70 36.85
C ASP A 264 10.27 11.20 35.75
N ILE A 265 10.74 11.29 34.51
CA ILE A 265 9.96 11.74 33.34
C ILE A 265 9.86 10.63 32.27
N THR A 266 10.13 9.38 32.65
CA THR A 266 10.19 8.24 31.73
C THR A 266 8.87 8.00 31.01
N ASP A 267 7.74 8.05 31.72
CA ASP A 267 6.42 7.78 31.12
C ASP A 267 6.04 8.85 30.09
N ARG A 268 6.32 10.12 30.40
CA ARG A 268 6.15 11.22 29.44
C ARG A 268 6.99 11.00 28.18
N LYS A 269 8.28 10.69 28.32
CA LYS A 269 9.18 10.45 27.17
C LYS A 269 8.77 9.22 26.36
N ARG A 270 8.26 8.17 27.00
CA ARG A 270 7.70 7.00 26.31
C ARG A 270 6.45 7.36 25.50
N ALA A 271 5.55 8.16 26.05
CA ALA A 271 4.35 8.62 25.34
C ALA A 271 4.72 9.49 24.12
N GLU A 272 5.63 10.47 24.29
CA GLU A 272 6.13 11.31 23.18
C GLU A 272 6.78 10.47 22.08
N ALA A 273 7.62 9.50 22.46
CA ALA A 273 8.27 8.60 21.50
C ALA A 273 7.26 7.68 20.80
N ALA A 274 6.23 7.19 21.50
CA ALA A 274 5.18 6.37 20.93
C ALA A 274 4.34 7.14 19.91
N VAL A 275 3.98 8.40 20.20
CA VAL A 275 3.28 9.29 19.26
C VAL A 275 4.13 9.51 18.01
N ARG A 276 5.40 9.92 18.16
CA ARG A 276 6.30 10.11 17.02
C ARG A 276 6.50 8.83 16.19
N ALA A 277 6.62 7.68 16.85
CA ALA A 277 6.75 6.40 16.17
C ALA A 277 5.45 5.98 15.45
N SER A 278 4.28 6.37 15.98
CA SER A 278 3.00 6.17 15.31
C SER A 278 2.83 7.10 14.12
N GLU A 279 3.16 8.39 14.25
CA GLU A 279 3.13 9.37 13.16
C GLU A 279 4.07 8.98 12.02
N LYS A 280 5.30 8.54 12.35
CA LYS A 280 6.24 8.03 11.34
C LYS A 280 5.68 6.79 10.65
N ARG A 281 5.13 5.82 11.39
CA ARG A 281 4.50 4.63 10.79
C ARG A 281 3.33 4.98 9.87
N TYR A 282 2.48 5.92 10.28
CA TYR A 282 1.38 6.42 9.44
C TYR A 282 1.93 7.02 8.14
N ARG A 283 2.89 7.94 8.25
CA ARG A 283 3.52 8.60 7.09
C ARG A 283 4.16 7.59 6.14
N ASP A 284 4.97 6.67 6.67
CA ASP A 284 5.65 5.65 5.88
C ASP A 284 4.63 4.78 5.12
N LEU A 285 3.55 4.31 5.79
CA LEU A 285 2.50 3.52 5.17
C LEU A 285 1.71 4.32 4.13
N PHE A 286 1.34 5.55 4.45
CA PHE A 286 0.56 6.43 3.60
C PHE A 286 1.33 6.79 2.32
N GLU A 287 2.62 7.11 2.44
CA GLU A 287 3.50 7.46 1.31
C GLU A 287 3.87 6.23 0.47
N SER A 288 3.93 5.03 1.05
CA SER A 288 4.26 3.78 0.35
C SER A 288 3.06 3.04 -0.23
N MET A 289 1.83 3.54 -0.07
CA MET A 289 0.64 2.91 -0.65
C MET A 289 0.69 3.03 -2.18
N ASP A 290 0.55 1.89 -2.86
CA ASP A 290 0.44 1.85 -4.32
C ASP A 290 -0.96 2.29 -4.81
N GLU A 291 -2.00 2.16 -3.98
CA GLU A 291 -3.34 2.65 -4.26
C GLU A 291 -3.43 4.17 -4.06
N GLY A 292 -4.14 4.85 -4.96
CA GLY A 292 -4.48 6.25 -4.79
C GLY A 292 -5.37 6.42 -3.56
N TYR A 293 -4.95 7.23 -2.61
CA TYR A 293 -5.69 7.50 -1.38
C TYR A 293 -5.96 8.99 -1.27
N CYS A 294 -7.21 9.34 -0.94
CA CYS A 294 -7.54 10.70 -0.52
C CYS A 294 -8.62 10.73 0.56
N ILE A 295 -8.62 11.80 1.35
CA ILE A 295 -9.76 12.19 2.20
C ILE A 295 -10.42 13.39 1.55
N ILE A 296 -11.74 13.32 1.38
CA ILE A 296 -12.54 14.38 0.79
C ILE A 296 -13.64 14.83 1.76
N GLU A 297 -13.96 16.11 1.76
CA GLU A 297 -15.15 16.70 2.37
C GLU A 297 -16.24 16.79 1.31
N VAL A 298 -17.35 16.06 1.48
CA VAL A 298 -18.47 16.12 0.53
C VAL A 298 -19.29 17.38 0.78
N LEU A 299 -19.50 18.17 -0.28
CA LEU A 299 -20.25 19.42 -0.24
C LEU A 299 -21.68 19.17 -0.71
N PHE A 300 -22.66 19.53 0.13
CA PHE A 300 -24.08 19.36 -0.15
C PHE A 300 -24.75 20.67 -0.57
N ALA A 301 -25.83 20.58 -1.33
CA ALA A 301 -26.61 21.74 -1.73
C ALA A 301 -27.25 22.41 -0.49
N PRO A 302 -27.14 23.75 -0.31
CA PRO A 302 -27.81 24.44 0.80
C PRO A 302 -29.33 24.25 0.80
N SER A 303 -29.93 24.06 -0.38
CA SER A 303 -31.37 23.83 -0.55
C SER A 303 -31.79 22.37 -0.30
N ASP A 304 -30.85 21.43 -0.34
CA ASP A 304 -31.11 19.99 -0.18
C ASP A 304 -29.88 19.30 0.44
N PRO A 305 -29.88 19.09 1.78
CA PRO A 305 -28.78 18.45 2.50
C PRO A 305 -28.53 16.99 2.10
N SER A 306 -29.40 16.38 1.28
CA SER A 306 -29.21 15.02 0.78
C SER A 306 -28.48 14.97 -0.57
N ARG A 307 -28.37 16.11 -1.26
CA ARG A 307 -27.79 16.20 -2.61
C ARG A 307 -26.35 16.69 -2.57
N ALA A 308 -25.41 15.77 -2.77
CA ALA A 308 -24.01 16.11 -3.01
C ALA A 308 -23.87 16.87 -4.35
N ILE A 309 -23.14 17.98 -4.31
CA ILE A 309 -22.92 18.86 -5.48
C ILE A 309 -21.46 18.96 -5.89
N ASP A 310 -20.54 18.68 -4.97
CA ASP A 310 -19.09 18.74 -5.19
C ASP A 310 -18.38 18.06 -4.01
N TYR A 311 -17.06 18.01 -4.02
CA TYR A 311 -16.26 17.67 -2.84
C TYR A 311 -14.91 18.38 -2.85
N ARG A 312 -14.36 18.61 -1.65
CA ARG A 312 -13.05 19.26 -1.45
C ARG A 312 -12.03 18.24 -0.99
N PHE A 313 -10.83 18.26 -1.56
CA PHE A 313 -9.74 17.39 -1.10
C PHE A 313 -9.12 17.92 0.20
N LEU A 314 -8.99 17.06 1.20
CA LEU A 314 -8.38 17.38 2.49
C LEU A 314 -6.99 16.77 2.62
N GLU A 315 -6.80 15.57 2.08
CA GLU A 315 -5.55 14.82 2.16
C GLU A 315 -5.42 13.92 0.93
N ILE A 316 -4.20 13.75 0.40
CA ILE A 316 -3.87 12.86 -0.73
C ILE A 316 -2.52 12.20 -0.49
N ASN A 317 -2.33 10.98 -0.99
CA ASN A 317 -1.03 10.31 -1.00
C ASN A 317 -0.30 10.48 -2.35
N PRO A 318 0.98 10.09 -2.48
CA PRO A 318 1.70 10.18 -3.75
C PRO A 318 1.08 9.37 -4.90
N ALA A 319 0.50 8.20 -4.61
CA ALA A 319 -0.16 7.38 -5.62
C ALA A 319 -1.41 8.04 -6.20
N PHE A 320 -2.11 8.89 -5.43
CA PHE A 320 -3.21 9.70 -5.95
C PHE A 320 -2.76 10.54 -7.14
N GLU A 321 -1.64 11.25 -7.02
CA GLU A 321 -1.15 12.12 -8.09
C GLU A 321 -0.68 11.29 -9.30
N ALA A 322 0.00 10.17 -9.06
CA ALA A 322 0.48 9.29 -10.13
C ALA A 322 -0.68 8.67 -10.94
N GLN A 323 -1.76 8.25 -10.27
CA GLN A 323 -2.88 7.55 -10.87
C GLN A 323 -3.99 8.49 -11.37
N SER A 324 -4.19 9.66 -10.77
CA SER A 324 -5.19 10.62 -11.27
C SER A 324 -4.60 11.64 -12.23
N GLY A 325 -3.30 11.91 -12.15
CA GLY A 325 -2.64 13.01 -12.84
C GLY A 325 -2.91 14.39 -12.25
N MET A 326 -3.75 14.49 -11.21
CA MET A 326 -4.09 15.76 -10.56
C MET A 326 -3.05 16.13 -9.51
N ARG A 327 -2.64 17.40 -9.49
CA ARG A 327 -1.67 17.97 -8.54
C ARG A 327 -2.24 19.22 -7.90
N ASP A 328 -1.71 19.59 -6.73
CA ASP A 328 -2.11 20.79 -5.99
C ASP A 328 -3.63 20.86 -5.72
N VAL A 329 -4.23 19.72 -5.39
CA VAL A 329 -5.69 19.58 -5.20
C VAL A 329 -6.15 19.88 -3.77
N ILE A 330 -5.25 19.83 -2.78
CA ILE A 330 -5.59 20.02 -1.37
C ILE A 330 -6.24 21.39 -1.14
N GLY A 331 -7.38 21.39 -0.45
CA GLY A 331 -8.20 22.58 -0.17
C GLY A 331 -9.11 23.02 -1.32
N ARG A 332 -8.97 22.42 -2.50
CA ARG A 332 -9.72 22.79 -3.72
C ARG A 332 -10.82 21.78 -4.03
N ARG A 333 -11.79 22.20 -4.84
CA ARG A 333 -12.96 21.40 -5.18
C ARG A 333 -12.75 20.58 -6.44
N MET A 334 -13.38 19.41 -6.53
CA MET A 334 -13.26 18.52 -7.70
C MET A 334 -13.66 19.22 -9.00
N LEU A 335 -14.78 19.95 -8.97
CA LEU A 335 -15.30 20.62 -10.17
C LEU A 335 -14.41 21.77 -10.68
N GLU A 336 -13.40 22.21 -9.92
CA GLU A 336 -12.38 23.16 -10.41
C GLU A 336 -11.36 22.50 -11.34
N PHE A 337 -11.18 21.18 -11.24
CA PHE A 337 -10.25 20.40 -12.08
C PHE A 337 -10.99 19.72 -13.22
N VAL A 338 -12.16 19.17 -12.93
CA VAL A 338 -12.98 18.49 -13.94
C VAL A 338 -14.38 19.08 -13.93
N PRO A 339 -14.69 20.00 -14.86
CA PRO A 339 -15.97 20.70 -14.91
C PRO A 339 -17.19 19.79 -15.15
N SER A 340 -16.96 18.58 -15.68
CA SER A 340 -18.00 17.59 -15.96
C SER A 340 -17.60 16.25 -15.37
N ILE A 341 -18.20 15.91 -14.23
CA ILE A 341 -18.10 14.60 -13.57
C ILE A 341 -19.44 13.87 -13.69
N GLU A 342 -19.40 12.55 -13.87
CA GLU A 342 -20.61 11.75 -13.95
C GLU A 342 -21.37 11.78 -12.61
N PRO A 343 -22.70 11.93 -12.61
CA PRO A 343 -23.48 12.12 -11.38
C PRO A 343 -23.31 11.02 -10.33
N HIS A 344 -22.97 9.79 -10.76
CA HIS A 344 -22.82 8.65 -9.86
C HIS A 344 -21.62 8.81 -8.90
N TRP A 345 -20.55 9.51 -9.29
CA TRP A 345 -19.39 9.76 -8.42
C TRP A 345 -19.78 10.57 -7.19
N LEU A 346 -20.40 11.74 -7.41
CA LEU A 346 -20.89 12.62 -6.34
C LEU A 346 -21.98 11.93 -5.52
N GLY A 347 -22.91 11.24 -6.17
CA GLY A 347 -23.99 10.51 -5.50
C GLY A 347 -23.46 9.39 -4.58
N ASN A 348 -22.46 8.64 -5.02
CA ASN A 348 -21.85 7.57 -4.22
C ASN A 348 -21.18 8.13 -2.96
N TYR A 349 -20.34 9.17 -3.10
CA TYR A 349 -19.67 9.78 -1.96
C TYR A 349 -20.64 10.50 -1.01
N GLY A 350 -21.67 11.17 -1.55
CA GLY A 350 -22.75 11.75 -0.76
C GLY A 350 -23.48 10.71 0.08
N ARG A 351 -23.82 9.55 -0.52
CA ARG A 351 -24.45 8.44 0.22
C ARG A 351 -23.55 7.95 1.35
N VAL A 352 -22.26 7.69 1.07
CA VAL A 352 -21.29 7.24 2.08
C VAL A 352 -21.16 8.26 3.21
N ALA A 353 -21.07 9.56 2.91
CA ALA A 353 -20.98 10.62 3.91
C ALA A 353 -22.21 10.66 4.84
N LEU A 354 -23.42 10.49 4.28
CA LEU A 354 -24.66 10.55 5.04
C LEU A 354 -24.93 9.26 5.84
N THR A 355 -24.86 8.10 5.19
CA THR A 355 -25.23 6.81 5.80
C THR A 355 -24.10 6.21 6.63
N GLY A 356 -22.85 6.42 6.21
CA GLY A 356 -21.67 5.73 6.73
C GLY A 356 -21.48 4.32 6.18
N GLU A 357 -22.37 3.85 5.30
CA GLU A 357 -22.22 2.55 4.64
C GLU A 357 -21.14 2.63 3.57
N PRO A 358 -20.09 1.78 3.63
CA PRO A 358 -19.03 1.79 2.65
C PRO A 358 -19.51 1.26 1.29
N ILE A 359 -18.86 1.71 0.21
CA ILE A 359 -19.17 1.27 -1.16
C ILE A 359 -17.90 0.83 -1.89
N ARG A 360 -18.01 -0.23 -2.71
CA ARG A 360 -17.01 -0.61 -3.70
C ARG A 360 -17.65 -0.63 -5.08
N PHE A 361 -17.01 -0.03 -6.08
CA PHE A 361 -17.50 -0.01 -7.44
C PHE A 361 -16.37 0.20 -8.44
N ILE A 362 -16.65 -0.11 -9.71
CA ILE A 362 -15.79 0.24 -10.84
C ILE A 362 -16.51 1.34 -11.62
N GLY A 363 -15.83 2.45 -11.86
CA GLY A 363 -16.37 3.58 -12.60
C GLY A 363 -15.39 4.07 -13.64
N GLU A 364 -15.90 4.42 -14.82
CA GLU A 364 -15.16 5.23 -15.78
C GLU A 364 -15.26 6.69 -15.38
N TYR A 365 -14.11 7.35 -15.46
CA TYR A 365 -14.01 8.79 -15.32
C TYR A 365 -13.71 9.37 -16.70
N THR A 366 -14.76 9.75 -17.44
CA THR A 366 -14.65 10.13 -18.86
C THR A 366 -13.75 11.36 -19.04
N GLY A 367 -13.79 12.30 -18.09
CA GLY A 367 -12.95 13.51 -18.11
C GLY A 367 -11.44 13.25 -18.03
N LEU A 368 -11.03 12.07 -17.56
CA LEU A 368 -9.63 11.63 -17.46
C LEU A 368 -9.32 10.49 -18.43
N ASN A 369 -10.32 9.97 -19.14
CA ASN A 369 -10.24 8.75 -19.96
C ASN A 369 -9.61 7.59 -19.18
N ARG A 370 -10.04 7.39 -17.93
CA ARG A 370 -9.51 6.37 -17.01
C ARG A 370 -10.62 5.59 -16.34
N TRP A 371 -10.33 4.33 -16.05
CA TRP A 371 -11.19 3.45 -15.27
C TRP A 371 -10.61 3.27 -13.89
N PHE A 372 -11.42 3.49 -12.86
CA PHE A 372 -11.01 3.32 -11.47
C PHE A 372 -11.82 2.22 -10.80
N GLU A 373 -11.14 1.31 -10.12
CA GLU A 373 -11.75 0.52 -9.05
C GLU A 373 -11.66 1.32 -7.76
N VAL A 374 -12.80 1.57 -7.12
CA VAL A 374 -12.90 2.51 -5.99
C VAL A 374 -13.52 1.84 -4.79
N TYR A 375 -12.93 2.08 -3.63
CA TYR A 375 -13.49 1.78 -2.31
C TYR A 375 -13.59 3.06 -1.49
N ALA A 376 -14.78 3.38 -0.99
CA ALA A 376 -15.02 4.60 -0.23
C ALA A 376 -15.77 4.31 1.08
N PHE A 377 -15.35 4.97 2.17
CA PHE A 377 -15.96 4.85 3.49
C PHE A 377 -15.85 6.17 4.28
N ARG A 378 -16.76 6.38 5.23
CA ARG A 378 -16.78 7.60 6.06
C ARG A 378 -15.67 7.58 7.11
N VAL A 379 -15.05 8.74 7.35
CA VAL A 379 -14.05 8.93 8.41
C VAL A 379 -14.45 10.11 9.30
N GLY A 380 -14.20 10.02 10.60
CA GLY A 380 -14.57 11.07 11.56
C GLY A 380 -16.07 11.09 11.89
N GLU A 381 -16.53 12.24 12.42
CA GLU A 381 -17.93 12.42 12.82
C GLU A 381 -18.85 12.59 11.62
N ALA A 382 -20.12 12.19 11.76
CA ALA A 382 -21.11 12.26 10.67
C ALA A 382 -21.36 13.69 10.16
N SER A 383 -21.22 14.69 11.04
CA SER A 383 -21.35 16.12 10.74
C SER A 383 -20.21 16.68 9.88
N ALA A 384 -19.05 16.01 9.85
CA ALA A 384 -17.89 16.46 9.08
C ALA A 384 -18.00 16.12 7.60
N HIS A 385 -18.87 15.17 7.22
CA HIS A 385 -19.04 14.71 5.83
C HIS A 385 -17.72 14.27 5.14
N HIS A 386 -16.76 13.79 5.92
CA HIS A 386 -15.49 13.30 5.39
C HIS A 386 -15.58 11.86 4.90
N VAL A 387 -15.04 11.60 3.71
CA VAL A 387 -14.99 10.28 3.08
C VAL A 387 -13.54 10.00 2.71
N ALA A 388 -13.02 8.85 3.15
CA ALA A 388 -11.77 8.31 2.61
C ALA A 388 -12.09 7.51 1.35
N VAL A 389 -11.30 7.72 0.31
CA VAL A 389 -11.44 7.09 -1.00
C VAL A 389 -10.10 6.43 -1.34
N LEU A 390 -10.14 5.12 -1.57
CA LEU A 390 -9.06 4.34 -2.13
C LEU A 390 -9.43 4.01 -3.57
N PHE A 391 -8.47 4.14 -4.49
CA PHE A 391 -8.69 3.78 -5.87
C PHE A 391 -7.45 3.22 -6.56
N THR A 392 -7.72 2.39 -7.57
CA THR A 392 -6.72 1.83 -8.46
C THR A 392 -7.12 2.09 -9.91
N ASP A 393 -6.21 2.66 -10.69
CA ASP A 393 -6.32 2.82 -12.13
C ASP A 393 -6.23 1.44 -12.80
N ILE A 394 -7.36 1.00 -13.36
CA ILE A 394 -7.51 -0.28 -14.06
C ILE A 394 -7.67 -0.08 -15.57
N THR A 395 -7.30 1.10 -16.09
CA THR A 395 -7.47 1.46 -17.51
C THR A 395 -6.77 0.48 -18.43
N SER A 396 -5.51 0.13 -18.13
CA SER A 396 -4.74 -0.84 -18.92
C SER A 396 -5.40 -2.21 -18.97
N ARG A 397 -5.99 -2.66 -17.84
CA ARG A 397 -6.76 -3.92 -17.79
C ARG A 397 -8.00 -3.84 -18.68
N LYS A 398 -8.75 -2.74 -18.58
CA LYS A 398 -9.98 -2.54 -19.38
C LYS A 398 -9.69 -2.42 -20.87
N GLN A 399 -8.62 -1.74 -21.26
CA GLN A 399 -8.19 -1.64 -22.65
C GLN A 399 -7.72 -3.00 -23.20
N ALA A 400 -6.99 -3.79 -22.41
CA ALA A 400 -6.59 -5.14 -22.81
C ALA A 400 -7.79 -6.08 -22.98
N GLU A 401 -8.74 -6.05 -22.04
CA GLU A 401 -10.01 -6.80 -22.13
C GLU A 401 -10.81 -6.40 -23.39
N ALA A 402 -10.94 -5.09 -23.63
CA ALA A 402 -11.66 -4.56 -24.79
C ALA A 402 -10.97 -4.93 -26.11
N SER A 403 -9.64 -4.80 -26.20
CA SER A 403 -8.87 -5.16 -27.38
C SER A 403 -8.94 -6.66 -27.68
N LEU A 404 -8.90 -7.50 -26.65
CA LEU A 404 -9.06 -8.95 -26.80
C LEU A 404 -10.46 -9.29 -27.33
N ARG A 405 -11.49 -8.69 -26.73
CA ARG A 405 -12.88 -8.89 -27.15
C ARG A 405 -13.13 -8.39 -28.57
N GLU A 406 -12.56 -7.26 -28.94
CA GLU A 406 -12.63 -6.72 -30.30
C GLU A 406 -11.92 -7.63 -31.30
N SER A 407 -10.72 -8.12 -30.96
CA SER A 407 -9.98 -9.07 -31.79
C SER A 407 -10.76 -10.37 -31.99
N GLU A 408 -11.36 -10.92 -30.94
CA GLU A 408 -12.19 -12.12 -31.02
C GLU A 408 -13.44 -11.90 -31.87
N ALA A 409 -14.16 -10.78 -31.65
CA ALA A 409 -15.33 -10.43 -32.44
C ALA A 409 -14.98 -10.25 -33.92
N ARG A 410 -13.84 -9.63 -34.21
CA ARG A 410 -13.34 -9.43 -35.58
C ARG A 410 -12.98 -10.75 -36.24
N PHE A 411 -12.33 -11.67 -35.53
CA PHE A 411 -12.04 -13.02 -36.02
C PHE A 411 -13.34 -13.76 -36.38
N ARG A 412 -14.30 -13.82 -35.45
CA ARG A 412 -15.59 -14.49 -35.69
C ARG A 412 -16.33 -13.89 -36.88
N ALA A 413 -16.43 -12.55 -36.97
CA ALA A 413 -17.07 -11.89 -38.10
C ALA A 413 -16.39 -12.21 -39.44
N MET A 414 -15.05 -12.25 -39.50
CA MET A 414 -14.34 -12.63 -40.71
C MET A 414 -14.56 -14.10 -41.09
N ALA A 415 -14.49 -15.01 -40.12
CA ALA A 415 -14.65 -16.44 -40.35
C ALA A 415 -16.09 -16.83 -40.71
N ASP A 416 -17.09 -16.20 -40.08
CA ASP A 416 -18.51 -16.47 -40.30
C ASP A 416 -19.04 -15.91 -41.63
N HIS A 417 -18.40 -14.89 -42.19
CA HIS A 417 -18.76 -14.29 -43.48
C HIS A 417 -17.83 -14.71 -44.63
N ALA A 418 -16.82 -15.55 -44.36
CA ALA A 418 -15.97 -16.08 -45.41
C ALA A 418 -16.77 -17.03 -46.31
N PRO A 419 -16.51 -17.08 -47.62
CA PRO A 419 -17.14 -18.04 -48.54
C PRO A 419 -16.68 -19.49 -48.32
N MET A 420 -15.85 -19.74 -47.30
CA MET A 420 -15.32 -21.04 -46.89
C MET A 420 -15.75 -21.35 -45.47
N MET A 421 -15.96 -22.62 -45.16
CA MET A 421 -16.29 -23.06 -43.79
C MET A 421 -15.00 -23.15 -42.99
N VAL A 422 -14.80 -22.25 -42.03
CA VAL A 422 -13.57 -22.20 -41.21
C VAL A 422 -13.75 -23.04 -39.97
N TRP A 423 -12.70 -23.73 -39.55
CA TRP A 423 -12.74 -24.54 -38.35
C TRP A 423 -11.40 -24.50 -37.58
N VAL A 424 -11.46 -24.72 -36.27
CA VAL A 424 -10.32 -24.74 -35.37
C VAL A 424 -10.41 -25.96 -34.46
N THR A 425 -9.27 -26.61 -34.21
CA THR A 425 -9.14 -27.69 -33.22
C THR A 425 -8.15 -27.33 -32.10
N GLU A 426 -8.28 -28.03 -30.98
CA GLU A 426 -7.29 -28.07 -29.91
C GLU A 426 -6.19 -29.10 -30.18
N ALA A 427 -5.19 -29.13 -29.30
CA ALA A 427 -4.05 -30.04 -29.39
C ALA A 427 -4.42 -31.53 -29.32
N ASP A 428 -5.62 -31.87 -28.84
CA ASP A 428 -6.13 -33.23 -28.81
C ASP A 428 -6.93 -33.61 -30.07
N GLY A 429 -7.00 -32.71 -31.06
CA GLY A 429 -7.74 -32.90 -32.31
C GLY A 429 -9.23 -32.57 -32.23
N SER A 430 -9.76 -32.24 -31.05
CA SER A 430 -11.18 -31.88 -30.89
C SER A 430 -11.47 -30.51 -31.52
N CYS A 431 -12.55 -30.42 -32.31
CA CYS A 431 -12.95 -29.17 -32.94
C CYS A 431 -13.65 -28.25 -31.93
N THR A 432 -13.08 -27.08 -31.67
CA THR A 432 -13.63 -26.09 -30.72
C THR A 432 -14.33 -24.92 -31.38
N TYR A 433 -14.16 -24.75 -32.70
CA TYR A 433 -14.86 -23.74 -33.46
C TYR A 433 -15.15 -24.24 -34.88
N LEU A 434 -16.39 -24.01 -35.31
CA LEU A 434 -16.86 -24.13 -36.69
C LEU A 434 -17.55 -22.81 -37.02
N SER A 435 -17.23 -22.23 -38.17
CA SER A 435 -17.85 -20.97 -38.59
C SER A 435 -19.33 -21.16 -38.93
N GLN A 436 -20.07 -20.06 -38.93
CA GLN A 436 -21.50 -20.04 -39.24
C GLN A 436 -21.81 -20.76 -40.58
N SER A 437 -20.96 -20.59 -41.59
CA SER A 437 -21.11 -21.23 -42.90
C SER A 437 -21.11 -22.76 -42.83
N TRP A 438 -20.42 -23.37 -41.86
CA TRP A 438 -20.45 -24.83 -41.65
C TRP A 438 -21.85 -25.30 -41.27
N TYR A 439 -22.47 -24.62 -40.31
CA TYR A 439 -23.80 -24.97 -39.82
C TYR A 439 -24.86 -24.71 -40.89
N GLU A 440 -24.74 -23.62 -41.64
CA GLU A 440 -25.62 -23.32 -42.78
C GLU A 440 -25.48 -24.35 -43.91
N PHE A 441 -24.26 -24.85 -44.15
CA PHE A 441 -24.02 -25.85 -45.18
C PHE A 441 -24.53 -27.24 -44.77
N THR A 442 -24.15 -27.73 -43.58
CA THR A 442 -24.40 -29.11 -43.14
C THR A 442 -25.73 -29.30 -42.42
N GLY A 443 -26.31 -28.22 -41.87
CA GLY A 443 -27.47 -28.28 -40.98
C GLY A 443 -27.16 -28.78 -39.56
N GLN A 444 -25.88 -28.99 -39.23
CA GLN A 444 -25.48 -29.32 -37.85
C GLN A 444 -25.67 -28.11 -36.92
N THR A 445 -25.67 -28.39 -35.62
CA THR A 445 -25.62 -27.40 -34.54
C THR A 445 -24.27 -27.50 -33.81
N PRO A 446 -23.88 -26.52 -32.97
CA PRO A 446 -22.67 -26.64 -32.17
C PRO A 446 -22.60 -27.95 -31.36
N GLU A 447 -23.73 -28.44 -30.83
CA GLU A 447 -23.80 -29.67 -30.04
C GLU A 447 -23.52 -30.94 -30.87
N THR A 448 -23.77 -30.89 -32.19
CA THR A 448 -23.63 -32.05 -33.08
C THR A 448 -22.40 -31.96 -33.99
N GLY A 449 -21.85 -30.76 -34.21
CA GLY A 449 -20.68 -30.53 -35.05
C GLY A 449 -19.35 -30.45 -34.29
N LEU A 450 -19.33 -29.86 -33.08
CA LEU A 450 -18.09 -29.67 -32.32
C LEU A 450 -17.50 -30.99 -31.81
N GLY A 451 -16.26 -30.92 -31.32
CA GLY A 451 -15.46 -32.08 -30.94
C GLY A 451 -15.12 -32.92 -32.18
N TYR A 452 -15.64 -34.14 -32.23
CA TYR A 452 -15.51 -35.06 -33.36
C TYR A 452 -16.83 -35.20 -34.15
N GLY A 453 -17.83 -34.37 -33.86
CA GLY A 453 -19.18 -34.45 -34.45
C GLY A 453 -19.23 -34.15 -35.95
N TRP A 454 -18.30 -33.34 -36.46
CA TRP A 454 -18.15 -33.00 -37.87
C TRP A 454 -18.03 -34.23 -38.79
N VAL A 455 -17.47 -35.34 -38.28
CA VAL A 455 -17.32 -36.61 -39.01
C VAL A 455 -18.68 -37.16 -39.48
N GLN A 456 -19.77 -36.88 -38.77
CA GLN A 456 -21.12 -37.33 -39.14
C GLN A 456 -21.67 -36.67 -40.41
N ALA A 457 -21.06 -35.58 -40.85
CA ALA A 457 -21.39 -34.94 -42.12
C ALA A 457 -20.59 -35.51 -43.30
N VAL A 458 -19.54 -36.31 -43.06
CA VAL A 458 -18.72 -36.93 -44.12
C VAL A 458 -19.43 -38.16 -44.68
N HIS A 459 -19.33 -38.37 -45.99
CA HIS A 459 -19.88 -39.56 -46.65
C HIS A 459 -19.25 -40.84 -46.09
N PRO A 460 -20.04 -41.90 -45.78
CA PRO A 460 -19.53 -43.14 -45.16
C PRO A 460 -18.31 -43.75 -45.85
N ASP A 461 -18.31 -43.83 -47.20
CA ASP A 461 -17.17 -44.36 -47.96
C ASP A 461 -15.88 -43.53 -47.85
N ASP A 462 -16.00 -42.24 -47.52
CA ASP A 462 -14.86 -41.31 -47.48
C ASP A 462 -14.32 -41.12 -46.05
N MET A 463 -15.10 -41.49 -45.02
CA MET A 463 -14.78 -41.30 -43.60
C MET A 463 -13.42 -41.90 -43.21
N GLU A 464 -13.19 -43.18 -43.52
CA GLU A 464 -11.97 -43.88 -43.12
C GLU A 464 -10.73 -43.28 -43.79
N ARG A 465 -10.86 -42.75 -45.01
CA ARG A 465 -9.76 -42.05 -45.70
C ARG A 465 -9.50 -40.69 -45.06
N ALA A 466 -10.55 -39.89 -44.83
CA ALA A 466 -10.42 -38.57 -44.25
C ALA A 466 -9.83 -38.62 -42.83
N GLU A 467 -10.30 -39.56 -42.00
CA GLU A 467 -9.78 -39.76 -40.65
C GLU A 467 -8.29 -40.16 -40.66
N ARG A 468 -7.90 -41.12 -41.51
CA ARG A 468 -6.49 -41.56 -41.63
C ARG A 468 -5.57 -40.41 -42.00
N GLU A 469 -5.95 -39.61 -42.99
CA GLU A 469 -5.16 -38.45 -43.45
C GLU A 469 -5.02 -37.40 -42.35
N PHE A 470 -6.11 -37.10 -41.63
CA PHE A 470 -6.09 -36.15 -40.53
C PHE A 470 -5.21 -36.64 -39.36
N VAL A 471 -5.39 -37.89 -38.93
CA VAL A 471 -4.60 -38.48 -37.83
C VAL A 471 -3.12 -38.53 -38.18
N GLN A 472 -2.77 -38.85 -39.42
CA GLN A 472 -1.38 -38.84 -39.86
C GLN A 472 -0.80 -37.42 -39.84
N ALA A 473 -1.55 -36.45 -40.36
CA ALA A 473 -1.10 -35.06 -40.38
C ALA A 473 -0.90 -34.51 -38.96
N ASP A 474 -1.81 -34.81 -38.04
CA ASP A 474 -1.73 -34.40 -36.62
C ASP A 474 -0.50 -34.99 -35.92
N ARG A 475 -0.24 -36.29 -36.09
CA ARG A 475 0.96 -36.96 -35.54
C ARG A 475 2.25 -36.35 -36.05
N GLU A 476 2.31 -36.03 -37.34
CA GLU A 476 3.48 -35.46 -38.00
C GLU A 476 3.56 -33.93 -37.86
N ARG A 477 2.49 -33.29 -37.35
CA ARG A 477 2.33 -31.83 -37.24
C ARG A 477 2.59 -31.13 -38.56
N ARG A 478 2.05 -31.67 -39.65
CA ARG A 478 2.20 -31.14 -41.02
C ARG A 478 0.90 -30.54 -41.53
N THR A 479 0.97 -29.82 -42.64
CA THR A 479 -0.24 -29.41 -43.36
C THR A 479 -1.02 -30.63 -43.83
N PHE A 480 -2.34 -30.59 -43.72
CA PHE A 480 -3.21 -31.61 -44.31
C PHE A 480 -4.08 -31.00 -45.39
N GLN A 481 -4.41 -31.84 -46.37
CA GLN A 481 -5.38 -31.54 -47.40
C GLN A 481 -6.05 -32.84 -47.84
N VAL A 482 -7.36 -32.87 -47.90
CA VAL A 482 -8.12 -34.04 -48.37
C VAL A 482 -9.40 -33.60 -49.08
N GLU A 483 -9.75 -34.30 -50.16
CA GLU A 483 -11.04 -34.15 -50.83
C GLU A 483 -11.98 -35.25 -50.35
N TYR A 484 -13.21 -34.91 -49.95
CA TYR A 484 -14.23 -35.88 -49.58
C TYR A 484 -15.62 -35.32 -49.83
N ARG A 485 -16.63 -36.19 -49.82
CA ARG A 485 -18.02 -35.79 -49.95
C ARG A 485 -18.58 -35.38 -48.58
N LEU A 486 -19.10 -34.15 -48.52
CA LEU A 486 -19.73 -33.58 -47.35
C LEU A 486 -21.24 -33.49 -47.57
N ARG A 487 -22.03 -33.92 -46.59
CA ARG A 487 -23.48 -33.90 -46.61
C ARG A 487 -23.99 -32.48 -46.34
N ARG A 488 -24.76 -31.95 -47.27
CA ARG A 488 -25.45 -30.68 -47.15
C ARG A 488 -26.75 -30.85 -46.35
N VAL A 489 -27.31 -29.74 -45.87
CA VAL A 489 -28.58 -29.67 -45.11
C VAL A 489 -29.78 -30.31 -45.83
N ASP A 490 -29.77 -30.34 -47.17
CA ASP A 490 -30.80 -31.00 -47.99
C ASP A 490 -30.59 -32.52 -48.14
N GLY A 491 -29.54 -33.07 -47.53
CA GLY A 491 -29.17 -34.48 -47.57
C GLY A 491 -28.30 -34.87 -48.78
N GLN A 492 -28.06 -33.97 -49.73
CA GLN A 492 -27.19 -34.26 -50.88
C GLN A 492 -25.72 -34.22 -50.47
N TYR A 493 -24.90 -35.03 -51.12
CA TYR A 493 -23.47 -35.03 -50.93
C TYR A 493 -22.79 -34.15 -51.98
N ARG A 494 -21.95 -33.23 -51.52
CA ARG A 494 -21.17 -32.31 -52.34
C ARG A 494 -19.69 -32.58 -52.14
N TRP A 495 -18.89 -32.44 -53.20
CA TRP A 495 -17.45 -32.55 -53.08
C TRP A 495 -16.90 -31.34 -52.35
N ALA A 496 -16.12 -31.59 -51.31
CA ALA A 496 -15.44 -30.56 -50.54
C ALA A 496 -13.94 -30.85 -50.48
N ILE A 497 -13.14 -29.79 -50.46
CA ILE A 497 -11.72 -29.86 -50.12
C ILE A 497 -11.53 -29.25 -48.74
N ASP A 498 -10.96 -30.03 -47.84
CA ASP A 498 -10.55 -29.58 -46.52
C ASP A 498 -9.04 -29.38 -46.50
N SER A 499 -8.58 -28.30 -45.90
CA SER A 499 -7.17 -27.92 -45.85
C SER A 499 -6.86 -27.18 -44.56
N ALA A 500 -5.80 -27.58 -43.87
CA ALA A 500 -5.43 -26.95 -42.60
C ALA A 500 -3.93 -26.95 -42.31
N ARG A 501 -3.56 -26.08 -41.36
CA ARG A 501 -2.19 -25.97 -40.84
C ARG A 501 -2.17 -26.08 -39.31
N PRO A 502 -1.11 -26.68 -38.73
CA PRO A 502 -0.94 -26.73 -37.29
C PRO A 502 -0.66 -25.33 -36.74
N ARG A 503 -1.18 -25.06 -35.55
CA ARG A 503 -0.95 -23.84 -34.77
C ARG A 503 0.02 -24.15 -33.64
N PHE A 504 0.94 -23.21 -33.40
CA PHE A 504 1.88 -23.28 -32.31
C PHE A 504 1.82 -22.00 -31.49
N GLY A 505 1.94 -22.13 -30.17
CA GLY A 505 2.02 -20.99 -29.28
C GLY A 505 3.43 -20.38 -29.23
N PRO A 506 3.60 -19.32 -28.42
CA PRO A 506 4.85 -18.56 -28.37
C PRO A 506 6.06 -19.38 -27.94
N THR A 507 5.85 -20.49 -27.22
CA THR A 507 6.92 -21.36 -26.72
C THR A 507 7.12 -22.62 -27.57
N GLY A 508 6.43 -22.71 -28.73
CA GLY A 508 6.49 -23.86 -29.63
C GLY A 508 5.58 -25.02 -29.22
N GLU A 509 4.72 -24.82 -28.22
CA GLU A 509 3.69 -25.77 -27.84
C GLU A 509 2.66 -25.94 -28.96
N TYR A 510 2.25 -27.18 -29.24
CA TYR A 510 1.25 -27.49 -30.25
C TYR A 510 -0.16 -27.14 -29.73
N LEU A 511 -0.92 -26.34 -30.49
CA LEU A 511 -2.23 -25.81 -30.09
C LEU A 511 -3.39 -26.38 -30.93
N GLY A 512 -3.15 -27.39 -31.77
CA GLY A 512 -4.15 -27.93 -32.70
C GLY A 512 -4.05 -27.32 -34.11
N TYR A 513 -5.13 -27.36 -34.87
CA TYR A 513 -5.19 -26.89 -36.27
C TYR A 513 -6.09 -25.67 -36.45
N VAL A 514 -5.85 -24.94 -37.53
CA VAL A 514 -6.84 -24.05 -38.15
C VAL A 514 -6.94 -24.41 -39.64
N GLY A 515 -8.16 -24.58 -40.11
CA GLY A 515 -8.43 -25.03 -41.46
C GLY A 515 -9.68 -24.43 -42.06
N SER A 516 -9.92 -24.81 -43.31
CA SER A 516 -11.06 -24.37 -44.10
C SER A 516 -11.55 -25.50 -45.00
N VAL A 517 -12.86 -25.61 -45.13
CA VAL A 517 -13.54 -26.49 -46.07
C VAL A 517 -14.19 -25.65 -47.17
N ILE A 518 -13.91 -25.99 -48.44
CA ILE A 518 -14.42 -25.30 -49.62
C ILE A 518 -15.21 -26.30 -50.48
N ASP A 519 -16.44 -25.94 -50.86
CA ASP A 519 -17.22 -26.72 -51.84
C ASP A 519 -16.56 -26.63 -53.23
N ILE A 520 -16.18 -27.78 -53.78
CA ILE A 520 -15.53 -27.93 -55.08
C ILE A 520 -16.39 -28.74 -56.05
N THR A 521 -17.68 -28.87 -55.80
CA THR A 521 -18.59 -29.67 -56.63
C THR A 521 -18.64 -29.15 -58.06
N GLU A 522 -18.75 -27.83 -58.26
CA GLU A 522 -18.79 -27.23 -59.60
C GLU A 522 -17.51 -27.53 -60.41
N ARG A 523 -16.35 -27.55 -59.72
CA ARG A 523 -15.08 -27.95 -60.34
C ARG A 523 -15.13 -29.41 -60.79
N LYS A 524 -15.57 -30.32 -59.91
CA LYS A 524 -15.69 -31.76 -60.22
C LYS A 524 -16.69 -32.03 -61.34
N GLU A 525 -17.82 -31.32 -61.35
CA GLU A 525 -18.83 -31.42 -62.42
C GLU A 525 -18.27 -30.91 -63.76
N SER A 526 -17.53 -29.81 -63.76
CA SER A 526 -16.90 -29.27 -64.97
C SER A 526 -15.83 -30.21 -65.53
N GLU A 527 -14.99 -30.78 -64.65
CA GLU A 527 -13.99 -31.80 -65.01
C GLU A 527 -14.65 -33.03 -65.63
N GLU A 528 -15.76 -33.50 -65.06
CA GLU A 528 -16.49 -34.67 -65.57
C GLU A 528 -17.22 -34.38 -66.89
N VAL A 529 -17.84 -33.21 -67.05
CA VAL A 529 -18.46 -32.79 -68.32
C VAL A 529 -17.42 -32.70 -69.43
N LEU A 530 -16.23 -32.17 -69.13
CA LEU A 530 -15.12 -32.12 -70.08
C LEU A 530 -14.68 -33.55 -70.46
N ARG A 531 -14.45 -34.41 -69.46
CA ARG A 531 -14.08 -35.82 -69.67
C ARG A 531 -15.11 -36.55 -70.54
N GLN A 532 -16.40 -36.38 -70.26
CA GLN A 532 -17.49 -36.96 -71.05
C GLN A 532 -17.58 -36.36 -72.47
N SER A 533 -17.25 -35.08 -72.64
CA SER A 533 -17.18 -34.44 -73.95
C SER A 533 -16.04 -35.02 -74.79
N GLU A 534 -14.85 -35.15 -74.20
CA GLU A 534 -13.67 -35.77 -74.85
C GLU A 534 -13.93 -37.23 -75.21
N GLU A 535 -14.54 -38.00 -74.30
CA GLU A 535 -14.89 -39.39 -74.55
C GLU A 535 -15.93 -39.53 -75.68
N ARG A 536 -16.97 -38.68 -75.68
CA ARG A 536 -17.97 -38.64 -76.77
C ARG A 536 -17.34 -38.26 -78.11
N PHE A 537 -16.46 -37.26 -78.13
CA PHE A 537 -15.74 -36.86 -79.34
C PHE A 537 -14.97 -38.04 -79.93
N ARG A 538 -14.17 -38.73 -79.11
CA ARG A 538 -13.39 -39.89 -79.54
C ARG A 538 -14.26 -41.02 -80.08
N ILE A 539 -15.38 -41.35 -79.42
CA ILE A 539 -16.28 -42.40 -79.89
C ILE A 539 -16.90 -42.04 -81.26
N MET A 540 -17.30 -40.78 -81.46
CA MET A 540 -17.89 -40.34 -82.73
C MET A 540 -16.89 -40.37 -83.88
N THR A 541 -15.67 -39.87 -83.66
CA THR A 541 -14.62 -39.86 -84.70
C THR A 541 -14.10 -41.26 -85.02
N ASP A 542 -14.03 -42.17 -84.04
CA ASP A 542 -13.60 -43.55 -84.28
C ASP A 542 -14.69 -44.43 -84.93
N ALA A 543 -15.94 -43.97 -84.97
CA ALA A 543 -17.07 -44.68 -85.60
C ALA A 543 -17.23 -44.39 -87.10
N VAL A 544 -16.70 -43.26 -87.60
CA VAL A 544 -16.76 -42.96 -89.05
C VAL A 544 -15.69 -43.75 -89.81
N PRO A 545 -15.97 -44.27 -91.02
CA PRO A 545 -15.00 -45.08 -91.78
C PRO A 545 -13.86 -44.25 -92.39
N GLN A 546 -13.93 -42.93 -92.30
CA GLN A 546 -12.93 -42.00 -92.82
C GLN A 546 -11.84 -41.75 -91.78
N ILE A 547 -10.64 -41.42 -92.25
CA ILE A 547 -9.58 -40.91 -91.38
C ILE A 547 -9.95 -39.47 -91.02
N VAL A 548 -10.09 -39.17 -89.74
CA VAL A 548 -10.36 -37.82 -89.21
C VAL A 548 -9.11 -37.30 -88.53
N TRP A 549 -8.75 -36.06 -88.81
CA TRP A 549 -7.56 -35.43 -88.27
C TRP A 549 -7.80 -33.97 -87.88
N ILE A 550 -7.02 -33.50 -86.91
CA ILE A 550 -6.99 -32.09 -86.51
C ILE A 550 -5.53 -31.63 -86.56
N VAL A 551 -5.29 -30.50 -87.21
CA VAL A 551 -3.99 -29.82 -87.17
C VAL A 551 -4.16 -28.39 -86.69
N GLY A 552 -3.17 -27.88 -85.96
CA GLY A 552 -3.08 -26.48 -85.55
C GLY A 552 -2.86 -25.55 -86.75
N ALA A 553 -3.06 -24.25 -86.54
CA ALA A 553 -2.81 -23.23 -87.56
C ALA A 553 -1.36 -23.18 -88.07
N ASP A 554 -0.41 -23.64 -87.24
CA ASP A 554 1.01 -23.79 -87.56
C ASP A 554 1.34 -25.10 -88.29
N GLY A 555 0.33 -25.92 -88.59
CA GLY A 555 0.48 -27.24 -89.20
C GLY A 555 0.86 -28.35 -88.22
N ARG A 556 0.86 -28.11 -86.90
CA ARG A 556 1.12 -29.17 -85.91
C ARG A 556 -0.03 -30.18 -85.91
N ALA A 557 0.26 -31.46 -86.04
CA ALA A 557 -0.74 -32.51 -85.92
C ALA A 557 -1.17 -32.67 -84.46
N GLU A 558 -2.46 -32.44 -84.17
CA GLU A 558 -3.02 -32.50 -82.81
C GLU A 558 -3.82 -33.78 -82.56
N TYR A 559 -4.46 -34.33 -83.60
CA TYR A 559 -5.30 -35.51 -83.46
C TYR A 559 -5.41 -36.30 -84.77
N PHE A 560 -5.47 -37.63 -84.63
CA PHE A 560 -5.92 -38.57 -85.65
C PHE A 560 -6.87 -39.57 -84.97
N ASN A 561 -7.97 -39.94 -85.64
CA ASN A 561 -8.84 -41.01 -85.17
C ASN A 561 -8.23 -42.40 -85.40
N ARG A 562 -8.90 -43.43 -84.87
CA ARG A 562 -8.47 -44.82 -84.97
C ARG A 562 -8.16 -45.29 -86.40
N GLN A 563 -8.91 -44.84 -87.39
CA GLN A 563 -8.79 -45.23 -88.80
C GLN A 563 -7.40 -44.91 -89.37
N TRP A 564 -6.77 -43.81 -88.95
CA TRP A 564 -5.39 -43.48 -89.38
C TRP A 564 -4.41 -44.57 -88.96
N TYR A 565 -4.45 -44.97 -87.69
CA TYR A 565 -3.52 -45.94 -87.12
C TYR A 565 -3.79 -47.35 -87.67
N GLU A 566 -5.05 -47.70 -87.90
CA GLU A 566 -5.42 -48.96 -88.55
C GLU A 566 -4.97 -49.02 -90.02
N TYR A 567 -5.11 -47.92 -90.78
CA TYR A 567 -4.74 -47.86 -92.19
C TYR A 567 -3.23 -47.85 -92.41
N THR A 568 -2.51 -47.02 -91.64
CA THR A 568 -1.05 -46.82 -91.80
C THR A 568 -0.21 -47.83 -91.01
N GLY A 569 -0.79 -48.48 -89.99
CA GLY A 569 -0.09 -49.42 -89.11
C GLY A 569 0.89 -48.78 -88.12
N THR A 570 0.91 -47.45 -88.02
CA THR A 570 1.79 -46.74 -87.08
C THR A 570 1.21 -46.70 -85.66
N SER A 571 2.09 -46.59 -84.66
CA SER A 571 1.71 -46.32 -83.26
C SER A 571 1.71 -44.83 -82.91
N SER A 572 2.26 -43.98 -83.80
CA SER A 572 2.26 -42.52 -83.64
C SER A 572 2.32 -41.83 -85.01
N ALA A 573 1.56 -40.75 -85.17
CA ALA A 573 1.68 -39.90 -86.36
C ALA A 573 2.84 -38.90 -86.17
N PRO A 574 3.51 -38.46 -87.25
CA PRO A 574 4.42 -37.33 -87.22
C PRO A 574 3.76 -36.08 -86.62
N SER A 575 4.53 -35.26 -85.91
CA SER A 575 3.99 -34.12 -85.16
C SER A 575 3.55 -32.94 -86.03
N THR A 576 3.76 -32.97 -87.35
CA THR A 576 3.42 -31.88 -88.27
C THR A 576 2.78 -32.40 -89.55
N SER A 577 1.93 -31.60 -90.18
CA SER A 577 1.27 -31.89 -91.46
C SER A 577 2.28 -32.15 -92.58
N ARG A 578 3.37 -31.37 -92.64
CA ARG A 578 4.48 -31.60 -93.57
C ARG A 578 5.18 -32.94 -93.30
N GLY A 579 5.43 -33.29 -92.04
CA GLY A 579 5.99 -34.59 -91.69
C GLY A 579 5.06 -35.76 -92.04
N VAL A 580 3.74 -35.58 -91.91
CA VAL A 580 2.75 -36.56 -92.37
C VAL A 580 2.83 -36.70 -93.90
N ALA A 581 2.90 -35.60 -94.64
CA ALA A 581 3.00 -35.61 -96.09
C ALA A 581 4.30 -36.30 -96.57
N GLU A 582 5.45 -35.94 -96.01
CA GLU A 582 6.75 -36.49 -96.41
C GLU A 582 6.88 -38.00 -96.15
N VAL A 583 6.18 -38.54 -95.14
CA VAL A 583 6.26 -39.95 -94.76
C VAL A 583 5.17 -40.81 -95.40
N TYR A 584 3.94 -40.29 -95.50
CA TYR A 584 2.77 -41.09 -95.86
C TYR A 584 2.09 -40.65 -97.15
N VAL A 585 2.36 -39.46 -97.70
CA VAL A 585 1.84 -39.06 -99.01
C VAL A 585 2.84 -39.49 -100.08
N HIS A 586 2.34 -39.95 -101.24
CA HIS A 586 3.20 -40.36 -102.35
C HIS A 586 4.14 -39.21 -102.75
N PRO A 587 5.44 -39.46 -102.99
CA PRO A 587 6.43 -38.40 -103.24
C PRO A 587 6.02 -37.36 -104.30
N ASP A 588 5.43 -37.82 -105.40
CA ASP A 588 4.93 -36.92 -106.47
C ASP A 588 3.80 -35.97 -106.03
N ASP A 589 3.05 -36.32 -104.97
CA ASP A 589 1.87 -35.57 -104.53
C ASP A 589 2.19 -34.64 -103.33
N VAL A 590 3.38 -34.77 -102.72
CA VAL A 590 3.77 -34.04 -101.49
C VAL A 590 3.76 -32.53 -101.67
N GLU A 591 4.56 -32.02 -102.62
CA GLU A 591 4.71 -30.57 -102.82
C GLU A 591 3.38 -29.94 -103.27
N ALA A 592 2.65 -30.59 -104.18
CA ALA A 592 1.33 -30.13 -104.61
C ALA A 592 0.31 -30.08 -103.44
N THR A 593 0.35 -31.07 -102.54
CA THR A 593 -0.49 -31.10 -101.33
C THR A 593 -0.15 -29.94 -100.40
N MET A 594 1.14 -29.70 -100.15
CA MET A 594 1.60 -28.66 -99.24
C MET A 594 1.35 -27.26 -99.79
N ASP A 595 1.63 -27.02 -101.07
CA ASP A 595 1.31 -25.76 -101.75
C ASP A 595 -0.18 -25.43 -101.65
N ARG A 596 -1.04 -26.44 -101.88
CA ARG A 596 -2.49 -26.30 -101.77
C ARG A 596 -2.92 -25.99 -100.33
N PHE A 597 -2.31 -26.62 -99.33
CA PHE A 597 -2.59 -26.36 -97.92
C PHE A 597 -2.19 -24.94 -97.52
N GLU A 598 -1.00 -24.47 -97.94
CA GLU A 598 -0.51 -23.11 -97.69
C GLU A 598 -1.34 -22.04 -98.40
N GLU A 599 -1.82 -22.33 -99.61
CA GLU A 599 -2.77 -21.47 -100.33
C GLU A 599 -4.09 -21.36 -99.55
N SER A 600 -4.70 -22.49 -99.18
CA SER A 600 -5.93 -22.50 -98.37
C SER A 600 -5.74 -21.79 -97.03
N ALA A 601 -4.57 -21.91 -96.40
CA ALA A 601 -4.25 -21.20 -95.16
C ALA A 601 -4.13 -19.68 -95.33
N ARG A 602 -3.49 -19.21 -96.40
CA ARG A 602 -3.40 -17.78 -96.72
C ARG A 602 -4.74 -17.19 -97.15
N ALA A 603 -5.49 -17.90 -97.98
CA ALA A 603 -6.80 -17.47 -98.48
C ALA A 603 -7.91 -17.60 -97.42
N GLY A 604 -7.70 -18.46 -96.42
CA GLY A 604 -8.69 -18.78 -95.40
C GLY A 604 -9.90 -19.54 -95.92
N THR A 605 -9.73 -20.30 -97.01
CA THR A 605 -10.76 -21.14 -97.62
C THR A 605 -10.60 -22.60 -97.20
N GLY A 606 -11.63 -23.42 -97.42
CA GLY A 606 -11.52 -24.87 -97.26
C GLY A 606 -10.33 -25.46 -98.02
N PHE A 607 -9.71 -26.48 -97.45
CA PHE A 607 -8.67 -27.29 -98.06
C PHE A 607 -9.31 -28.49 -98.75
N LEU A 608 -8.92 -28.76 -99.99
CA LEU A 608 -9.38 -29.91 -100.77
C LEU A 608 -8.27 -30.32 -101.72
N VAL A 609 -7.88 -31.59 -101.65
CA VAL A 609 -6.91 -32.21 -102.54
C VAL A 609 -7.23 -33.70 -102.70
N GLU A 610 -6.83 -34.27 -103.82
CA GLU A 610 -6.74 -35.72 -103.98
C GLU A 610 -5.26 -36.08 -104.05
N HIS A 611 -4.82 -36.97 -103.15
CA HIS A 611 -3.45 -37.46 -103.17
C HIS A 611 -3.41 -38.92 -102.77
N ARG A 612 -2.27 -39.57 -102.98
CA ARG A 612 -2.07 -40.95 -102.59
C ARG A 612 -1.50 -41.06 -101.18
N ILE A 613 -2.13 -41.85 -100.32
CA ILE A 613 -1.64 -42.15 -98.96
C ILE A 613 -1.14 -43.59 -98.90
N LEU A 614 -0.01 -43.80 -98.23
CA LEU A 614 0.66 -45.09 -98.02
C LEU A 614 -0.05 -45.90 -96.92
N SER A 615 -0.41 -47.14 -97.24
CA SER A 615 -0.98 -48.12 -96.30
C SER A 615 0.10 -48.89 -95.53
N ALA A 616 -0.30 -49.58 -94.47
CA ALA A 616 0.56 -50.51 -93.72
C ALA A 616 1.14 -51.65 -94.60
N ALA A 617 0.46 -51.99 -95.70
CA ALA A 617 0.91 -53.00 -96.66
C ALA A 617 1.97 -52.49 -97.65
N GLY A 618 2.28 -51.18 -97.62
CA GLY A 618 3.21 -50.55 -98.56
C GLY A 618 2.58 -50.12 -99.88
N GLU A 619 1.25 -50.12 -99.97
CA GLU A 619 0.49 -49.75 -101.17
C GLU A 619 -0.05 -48.32 -101.07
N TYR A 620 -0.16 -47.63 -102.21
CA TYR A 620 -0.67 -46.26 -102.28
C TYR A 620 -2.12 -46.23 -102.76
N HIS A 621 -3.03 -45.73 -101.93
CA HIS A 621 -4.44 -45.52 -102.31
C HIS A 621 -4.74 -44.04 -102.50
N TRP A 622 -5.66 -43.72 -103.41
CA TRP A 622 -6.12 -42.35 -103.61
C TRP A 622 -7.07 -41.96 -102.49
N PHE A 623 -6.80 -40.83 -101.83
CA PHE A 623 -7.68 -40.24 -100.82
C PHE A 623 -8.17 -38.88 -101.28
N LEU A 624 -9.47 -38.63 -101.09
CA LEU A 624 -10.03 -37.29 -101.09
C LEU A 624 -9.82 -36.70 -99.70
N VAL A 625 -8.92 -35.73 -99.61
CA VAL A 625 -8.58 -35.06 -98.36
C VAL A 625 -9.20 -33.67 -98.38
N ARG A 626 -10.06 -33.42 -97.39
CA ARG A 626 -10.73 -32.14 -97.22
C ARG A 626 -10.59 -31.65 -95.79
N ALA A 627 -10.49 -30.35 -95.59
CA ALA A 627 -10.52 -29.76 -94.26
C ALA A 627 -11.14 -28.36 -94.25
N GLU A 628 -11.80 -28.03 -93.14
CA GLU A 628 -12.36 -26.71 -92.90
C GLU A 628 -11.58 -25.98 -91.81
N PRO A 629 -11.27 -24.68 -91.98
CA PRO A 629 -10.60 -23.90 -90.96
C PRO A 629 -11.57 -23.48 -89.86
N TYR A 630 -11.22 -23.78 -88.61
CA TYR A 630 -11.87 -23.21 -87.43
C TYR A 630 -11.20 -21.91 -87.03
N ARG A 631 -12.02 -20.88 -86.87
CA ARG A 631 -11.59 -19.53 -86.54
C ARG A 631 -11.92 -19.21 -85.10
N ASP A 632 -10.98 -18.54 -84.45
CA ASP A 632 -11.20 -17.92 -83.15
C ASP A 632 -12.37 -16.91 -83.27
N PRO A 633 -13.44 -17.04 -82.46
CA PRO A 633 -14.59 -16.16 -82.56
C PRO A 633 -14.31 -14.68 -82.24
N GLU A 634 -13.27 -14.38 -81.46
CA GLU A 634 -12.92 -13.02 -81.03
C GLU A 634 -11.97 -12.34 -82.01
N THR A 635 -10.94 -13.06 -82.47
CA THR A 635 -9.86 -12.51 -83.31
C THR A 635 -10.03 -12.80 -84.80
N GLY A 636 -10.88 -13.77 -85.16
CA GLY A 636 -11.09 -14.22 -86.54
C GLY A 636 -9.93 -15.01 -87.16
N ALA A 637 -8.84 -15.17 -86.42
CA ALA A 637 -7.66 -15.93 -86.84
C ALA A 637 -7.98 -17.42 -86.93
N ILE A 638 -7.38 -18.13 -87.90
CA ILE A 638 -7.50 -19.60 -87.98
C ILE A 638 -6.69 -20.18 -86.83
N VAL A 639 -7.30 -21.08 -86.05
CA VAL A 639 -6.66 -21.74 -84.90
C VAL A 639 -6.40 -23.21 -85.18
N ARG A 640 -7.33 -23.86 -85.91
CA ARG A 640 -7.28 -25.29 -86.21
C ARG A 640 -7.87 -25.58 -87.58
N TRP A 641 -7.50 -26.70 -88.16
CA TRP A 641 -8.13 -27.31 -89.32
C TRP A 641 -8.73 -28.65 -88.92
N TYR A 642 -10.00 -28.86 -89.27
CA TYR A 642 -10.70 -30.11 -89.06
C TYR A 642 -10.83 -30.83 -90.39
N GLY A 643 -10.11 -31.94 -90.53
CA GLY A 643 -9.98 -32.64 -91.80
C GLY A 643 -10.49 -34.08 -91.77
N SER A 644 -10.85 -34.55 -92.97
CA SER A 644 -11.23 -35.93 -93.24
C SER A 644 -10.54 -36.40 -94.51
N SER A 645 -9.95 -37.59 -94.47
CA SER A 645 -9.41 -38.30 -95.63
C SER A 645 -10.28 -39.52 -95.93
N THR A 646 -10.92 -39.51 -97.10
CA THR A 646 -11.78 -40.59 -97.58
C THR A 646 -11.05 -41.40 -98.63
N ASP A 647 -10.93 -42.71 -98.46
CA ASP A 647 -10.37 -43.58 -99.50
C ASP A 647 -11.31 -43.58 -100.72
N ILE A 648 -10.81 -43.14 -101.86
CA ILE A 648 -11.50 -43.07 -103.15
C ILE A 648 -10.79 -43.95 -104.20
N HIS A 649 -9.86 -44.81 -103.80
CA HIS A 649 -9.06 -45.62 -104.72
C HIS A 649 -9.92 -46.48 -105.64
N ASP A 650 -10.92 -47.17 -105.08
CA ASP A 650 -11.87 -47.97 -105.86
C ASP A 650 -12.67 -47.11 -106.86
N SER A 651 -13.01 -45.88 -106.50
CA SER A 651 -13.69 -44.95 -107.41
C SER A 651 -12.77 -44.55 -108.56
N LYS A 652 -11.51 -44.21 -108.25
CA LYS A 652 -10.49 -43.84 -109.24
C LYS A 652 -10.20 -44.98 -110.23
N LEU A 653 -10.10 -46.21 -109.75
CA LEU A 653 -9.89 -47.39 -110.61
C LEU A 653 -11.09 -47.61 -111.55
N LYS A 654 -12.32 -47.40 -111.07
CA LYS A 654 -13.53 -47.50 -111.90
C LYS A 654 -13.60 -46.40 -112.95
N ASP A 655 -13.30 -45.15 -112.57
CA ASP A 655 -13.31 -44.02 -113.49
C ASP A 655 -12.25 -44.17 -114.59
N GLU A 656 -11.05 -44.65 -114.24
CA GLU A 656 -9.99 -44.91 -115.20
C GLU A 656 -10.34 -46.09 -116.13
N ALA A 657 -10.91 -47.17 -115.60
CA ALA A 657 -11.39 -48.28 -116.42
C ALA A 657 -12.49 -47.85 -117.39
N LEU A 658 -13.41 -46.97 -116.95
CA LEU A 658 -14.43 -46.37 -117.81
C LEU A 658 -13.83 -45.45 -118.87
N ARG A 659 -12.84 -44.63 -118.50
CA ARG A 659 -12.13 -43.74 -119.44
C ARG A 659 -11.39 -44.54 -120.50
N GLN A 660 -10.63 -45.56 -120.11
CA GLN A 660 -9.92 -46.44 -121.03
C GLN A 660 -10.89 -47.24 -121.93
N ALA A 661 -12.03 -47.67 -121.38
CA ALA A 661 -13.08 -48.32 -122.16
C ALA A 661 -13.70 -47.35 -123.20
N ASN A 662 -13.93 -46.10 -122.83
CA ASN A 662 -14.45 -45.06 -123.74
C ASN A 662 -13.42 -44.68 -124.81
N GLU A 663 -12.15 -44.44 -124.44
CA GLU A 663 -11.07 -44.14 -125.39
C GLU A 663 -10.84 -45.30 -126.37
N SER A 664 -10.94 -46.55 -125.90
CA SER A 664 -10.89 -47.76 -126.74
C SER A 664 -12.10 -47.90 -127.68
N LEU A 665 -13.28 -47.46 -127.24
CA LEU A 665 -14.47 -47.42 -128.09
C LEU A 665 -14.38 -46.32 -129.15
N GLU A 666 -13.90 -45.13 -128.79
CA GLU A 666 -13.69 -44.01 -129.72
C GLU A 666 -12.64 -44.34 -130.78
N ALA A 667 -11.51 -44.95 -130.39
CA ALA A 667 -10.47 -45.41 -131.31
C ALA A 667 -10.88 -46.59 -132.22
N ARG A 668 -12.04 -47.23 -131.97
CA ARG A 668 -12.63 -48.25 -132.85
C ARG A 668 -13.72 -47.70 -133.77
N VAL A 669 -14.14 -46.45 -133.55
CA VAL A 669 -15.17 -45.75 -134.32
C VAL A 669 -14.57 -44.77 -135.34
N GLU A 670 -13.33 -44.29 -135.12
CA GLU A 670 -12.45 -43.78 -136.19
C GLU A 670 -11.81 -44.91 -137.02
#